data_AF-A0A7E6DSA2-F1
#
_entry.id   AF-A0A7E6DSA2-F1
#
_cell.length_a   1.000
_cell.length_b   1.000
_cell.length_c   1.000
_cell.angle_alpha   90.00
_cell.angle_beta   90.00
_cell.angle_gamma   90.00
#
_symmetry.space_group_name_H-M   'P 1'
#
loop_
_entity.id
_entity.type
_entity.pdbx_description
1 polymer ?
#
loop_
_entity_poly.entity_id
_entity_poly.type
_entity_poly.pdbx_seq_one_letter_code
_entity_poly.pdbx_strand_id
1 'polypeptide(L)'
;MAGPPPLGELPPVYTPPARSTAPQILAGSLKAPLWLRAYFQGLLFSLGCRIQRHCGKVLFLGLLAFGALVLGLRVAVIETDLEQLWVEAGSRVSQELRYTKEKLGEEAAYTSQMLIQTPRQEGENVLTPEALRLHLQAALTASKVQVSLYGKSWDLNKICYKSGVPLIENGMIERMIEKLFPCVILTPLDCFWEGAKLQGGSAYLPGRPDIQWTNLDPEQLLEELGPFASLEGFRELLDKAQVGQAYVGRPCLNPDDPHCPPTAPNRDSRQAPNVAQELSGGCHGFSHKFMHWQEELLLGGMARDPQGQLLRAEALQSTFLLMSPRQLYEHFRGDYQTHDIGWSEEQAGTVLQAWQRRFVQLAQDSLPENGSQQIHAFSSTTLDDILHAFSEVSAARVAGGYLLMLAYACVTMLRWDCAQSQGAVGLAGVLLVALAVASGLGLCALLGIAFNAATTQVLPFLALGIGVDDIFLLAHAFTEAPSGTPLQERTGECLQRMGPSVALTSINNMVAFFMAALVPIPALRAFSLQAAIVVGCNFAAVMLVFPAVLSLDLHRRHCQRLDVLCCFSSPCSARVIQILPQELADRTVPVGIAHLTATVQAFAHCEASSQHVVTSLPPHAQLVPPPSDPLSSELFSPGGSTRDLLGQEEGTRQKAACRSPPCARWNLAHFARYQFAPLLLQSHAKAVVLVLCGALLGLSLYGATLVQDGLALTDVVPRGTKEHAFLSAQLRDPGCI
;
A
#
# COMPACT_ATOMS: atom_id res chain seq x y z
N MET A 1 -83.35 -32.04 66.30
CA MET A 1 -82.96 -31.22 67.47
C MET A 1 -81.49 -30.87 67.26
N ALA A 2 -81.05 -29.64 67.02
CA ALA A 2 -81.68 -28.33 66.96
C ALA A 2 -81.03 -27.53 65.79
N GLY A 3 -81.80 -26.70 65.09
CA GLY A 3 -81.26 -25.52 64.37
C GLY A 3 -81.61 -24.24 65.16
N PRO A 4 -81.60 -23.03 64.57
CA PRO A 4 -80.80 -22.40 63.48
C PRO A 4 -80.21 -21.03 64.03
N PRO A 5 -79.98 -19.89 63.31
CA PRO A 5 -80.00 -19.52 61.87
C PRO A 5 -78.76 -18.60 61.44
N PRO A 6 -78.80 -17.70 60.42
CA PRO A 6 -78.28 -17.94 59.05
C PRO A 6 -77.48 -16.77 58.37
N LEU A 7 -77.25 -16.90 57.04
CA LEU A 7 -77.05 -15.88 55.98
C LEU A 7 -75.71 -15.11 55.86
N GLY A 8 -75.14 -15.11 54.64
CA GLY A 8 -74.07 -14.17 54.23
C GLY A 8 -73.29 -14.56 52.96
N GLU A 9 -73.93 -14.41 51.80
CA GLU A 9 -73.41 -14.02 50.47
C GLU A 9 -71.96 -14.40 50.01
N LEU A 10 -71.89 -15.16 48.92
CA LEU A 10 -70.78 -15.14 47.95
C LEU A 10 -70.90 -13.89 47.04
N PRO A 11 -69.78 -13.20 46.76
CA PRO A 11 -69.45 -12.90 45.35
C PRO A 11 -67.92 -12.78 45.08
N PRO A 12 -67.46 -12.50 43.84
CA PRO A 12 -67.97 -12.95 42.56
C PRO A 12 -66.89 -13.64 41.70
N VAL A 13 -67.39 -14.36 40.69
CA VAL A 13 -66.66 -14.79 39.49
C VAL A 13 -65.92 -13.60 38.87
N TYR A 14 -64.62 -13.79 38.64
CA TYR A 14 -63.74 -12.79 38.01
C TYR A 14 -64.12 -12.64 36.53
N THR A 15 -64.97 -11.67 36.23
CA THR A 15 -65.13 -11.12 34.88
C THR A 15 -63.93 -10.22 34.58
N PRO A 16 -63.27 -10.36 33.41
CA PRO A 16 -62.13 -9.51 33.07
C PRO A 16 -62.62 -8.07 32.87
N PRO A 17 -61.99 -7.05 33.48
CA PRO A 17 -62.37 -5.67 33.27
C PRO A 17 -62.10 -5.25 31.83
N ALA A 18 -63.04 -4.45 31.33
CA ALA A 18 -63.06 -3.88 29.99
C ALA A 18 -61.72 -3.26 29.58
N ARG A 19 -61.36 -3.46 28.30
CA ARG A 19 -60.28 -2.75 27.61
C ARG A 19 -60.46 -1.24 27.78
N SER A 20 -59.73 -0.65 28.71
CA SER A 20 -59.41 0.77 28.66
C SER A 20 -58.34 0.97 27.59
N THR A 21 -58.69 1.81 26.62
CA THR A 21 -57.89 2.20 25.46
C THR A 21 -56.71 3.06 25.92
N ALA A 22 -55.64 2.41 26.39
CA ALA A 22 -54.29 2.93 26.20
C ALA A 22 -53.85 2.49 24.80
N PRO A 23 -53.18 3.35 24.01
CA PRO A 23 -52.84 2.98 22.65
C PRO A 23 -51.74 1.91 22.72
N GLN A 24 -52.13 0.64 22.54
CA GLN A 24 -51.24 -0.45 22.17
C GLN A 24 -50.69 -0.14 20.77
N ILE A 25 -49.73 0.78 20.70
CA ILE A 25 -49.01 1.06 19.47
C ILE A 25 -48.06 -0.13 19.23
N LEU A 26 -48.50 -1.03 18.36
CA LEU A 26 -47.66 -1.82 17.44
C LEU A 26 -46.61 -2.81 18.03
N ALA A 27 -46.90 -3.52 19.13
CA ALA A 27 -46.01 -4.58 19.65
C ALA A 27 -45.97 -5.87 18.79
N GLY A 28 -46.72 -5.93 17.67
CA GLY A 28 -46.75 -7.10 16.77
C GLY A 28 -45.62 -7.14 15.72
N SER A 29 -45.17 -5.98 15.24
CA SER A 29 -44.26 -5.87 14.08
C SER A 29 -42.76 -5.99 14.45
N LEU A 30 -42.39 -5.68 15.71
CA LEU A 30 -41.00 -5.64 16.16
C LEU A 30 -40.55 -6.89 16.95
N LYS A 31 -41.37 -7.96 17.04
CA LYS A 31 -41.02 -9.18 17.80
C LYS A 31 -39.84 -9.93 17.19
N ALA A 32 -39.81 -10.08 15.86
CA ALA A 32 -38.75 -10.79 15.16
C ALA A 32 -37.36 -10.14 15.32
N PRO A 33 -37.17 -8.82 15.12
CA PRO A 33 -35.84 -8.20 15.28
C PRO A 33 -35.36 -8.21 16.74
N LEU A 34 -36.25 -8.05 17.72
CA LEU A 34 -35.91 -8.13 19.14
C LEU A 34 -35.52 -9.56 19.55
N TRP A 35 -36.24 -10.57 19.05
CA TRP A 35 -35.91 -11.98 19.29
C TRP A 35 -34.56 -12.36 18.66
N LEU A 36 -34.32 -11.95 17.41
CA LEU A 36 -33.05 -12.20 16.72
C LEU A 36 -31.87 -11.56 17.47
N ARG A 37 -32.03 -10.29 17.90
CA ARG A 37 -31.03 -9.60 18.71
C ARG A 37 -30.76 -10.35 20.02
N ALA A 38 -31.81 -10.73 20.75
CA ALA A 38 -31.67 -11.45 22.02
C ALA A 38 -30.99 -12.82 21.82
N TYR A 39 -31.27 -13.51 20.72
CA TYR A 39 -30.63 -14.78 20.37
C TYR A 39 -29.13 -14.63 20.13
N PHE A 40 -28.71 -13.69 19.27
CA PHE A 40 -27.29 -13.40 19.04
C PHE A 40 -26.57 -12.95 20.31
N GLN A 41 -27.23 -12.10 21.10
CA GLN A 41 -26.72 -11.66 22.39
C GLN A 41 -26.53 -12.83 23.36
N GLY A 42 -27.47 -13.78 23.42
CA GLY A 42 -27.35 -14.98 24.24
C GLY A 42 -26.20 -15.90 23.82
N LEU A 43 -25.97 -16.06 22.51
CA LEU A 43 -24.83 -16.82 21.98
C LEU A 43 -23.50 -16.18 22.38
N LEU A 44 -23.36 -14.87 22.19
CA LEU A 44 -22.15 -14.13 22.55
C LEU A 44 -21.91 -14.09 24.06
N PHE A 45 -22.97 -13.99 24.86
CA PHE A 45 -22.87 -14.11 26.31
C PHE A 45 -22.32 -15.48 26.73
N SER A 46 -22.86 -16.57 26.17
CA SER A 46 -22.38 -17.93 26.43
C SER A 46 -20.92 -18.12 26.01
N LEU A 47 -20.53 -17.57 24.86
CA LEU A 47 -19.15 -17.58 24.38
C LEU A 47 -18.21 -16.84 25.35
N GLY A 48 -18.57 -15.63 25.77
CA GLY A 48 -17.77 -14.84 26.71
C GLY A 48 -17.62 -15.51 28.08
N CYS A 49 -18.68 -16.12 28.62
CA CYS A 49 -18.62 -16.89 29.87
C CYS A 49 -17.72 -18.13 29.76
N ARG A 50 -17.73 -18.80 28.59
CA ARG A 50 -16.84 -19.95 28.34
C ARG A 50 -15.38 -19.51 28.24
N ILE A 51 -15.11 -18.40 27.56
CA ILE A 51 -13.77 -17.80 27.48
C ILE A 51 -13.28 -17.41 28.87
N GLN A 52 -14.13 -16.77 29.69
CA GLN A 52 -13.78 -16.39 31.07
C GLN A 52 -13.36 -17.60 31.92
N ARG A 53 -14.10 -18.71 31.81
CA ARG A 53 -13.81 -19.94 32.58
C ARG A 53 -12.50 -20.62 32.17
N HIS A 54 -12.10 -20.47 30.92
CA HIS A 54 -10.93 -21.13 30.33
C HIS A 54 -9.92 -20.15 29.72
N CYS A 55 -9.79 -18.95 30.31
CA CYS A 55 -9.05 -17.83 29.72
C CYS A 55 -7.60 -18.17 29.33
N GLY A 56 -6.84 -18.78 30.24
CA GLY A 56 -5.45 -19.16 29.95
C GLY A 56 -5.31 -20.22 28.85
N LYS A 57 -6.24 -21.18 28.78
CA LYS A 57 -6.23 -22.22 27.74
C LYS A 57 -6.59 -21.66 26.36
N VAL A 58 -7.63 -20.82 26.30
CA VAL A 58 -8.06 -20.16 25.05
C VAL A 58 -6.96 -19.24 24.53
N LEU A 59 -6.32 -18.46 25.40
CA LEU A 59 -5.20 -17.60 25.01
C LEU A 59 -4.01 -18.41 24.47
N PHE A 60 -3.60 -19.47 25.17
CA PHE A 60 -2.47 -20.30 24.74
C PHE A 60 -2.75 -21.01 23.40
N LEU A 61 -3.91 -21.65 23.26
CA LEU A 61 -4.30 -22.33 22.02
C LEU A 61 -4.47 -21.34 20.86
N GLY A 62 -5.03 -20.15 21.13
CA GLY A 62 -5.19 -19.10 20.12
C GLY A 62 -3.85 -18.58 19.61
N LEU A 63 -2.92 -18.24 20.52
CA LEU A 63 -1.58 -17.78 20.15
C LEU A 63 -0.79 -18.87 19.40
N LEU A 64 -0.94 -20.13 19.79
CA LEU A 64 -0.31 -21.26 19.09
C LEU A 64 -0.89 -21.46 17.68
N ALA A 65 -2.22 -21.38 17.53
CA ALA A 65 -2.89 -21.51 16.24
C ALA A 65 -2.50 -20.38 15.27
N PHE A 66 -2.57 -19.13 15.73
CA PHE A 66 -2.15 -17.99 14.91
C PHE A 66 -0.64 -18.02 14.63
N GLY A 67 0.20 -18.39 15.60
CA GLY A 67 1.64 -18.57 15.39
C GLY A 67 1.99 -19.67 14.39
N ALA A 68 1.22 -20.76 14.35
CA ALA A 68 1.42 -21.81 13.34
C ALA A 68 1.08 -21.31 11.92
N LEU A 69 0.01 -20.53 11.76
CA LEU A 69 -0.35 -19.92 10.47
C LEU A 69 0.70 -18.93 9.97
N VAL A 70 1.37 -18.21 10.87
CA VAL A 70 2.49 -17.29 10.53
C VAL A 70 3.64 -18.04 9.84
N LEU A 71 3.89 -19.31 10.16
CA LEU A 71 4.92 -20.11 9.49
C LEU A 71 4.66 -20.28 7.98
N GLY A 72 3.41 -20.12 7.55
CA GLY A 72 3.01 -20.11 6.14
C GLY A 72 3.69 -19.02 5.31
N LEU A 73 4.12 -17.90 5.94
CA LEU A 73 4.85 -16.83 5.26
C LEU A 73 6.17 -17.30 4.62
N ARG A 74 6.74 -18.44 5.06
CA ARG A 74 7.95 -19.00 4.43
C ARG A 74 7.74 -19.47 2.99
N VAL A 75 6.49 -19.73 2.61
CA VAL A 75 6.11 -20.21 1.26
C VAL A 75 5.62 -19.04 0.39
N ALA A 76 5.67 -17.81 0.89
CA ALA A 76 5.22 -16.64 0.14
C ALA A 76 6.10 -16.40 -1.10
N VAL A 77 5.45 -16.33 -2.27
CA VAL A 77 6.05 -15.94 -3.55
C VAL A 77 5.62 -14.52 -3.86
N ILE A 78 6.59 -13.65 -4.15
CA ILE A 78 6.36 -12.26 -4.55
C ILE A 78 6.41 -12.21 -6.07
N GLU A 79 5.31 -11.80 -6.68
CA GLU A 79 5.22 -11.56 -8.12
C GLU A 79 5.60 -10.09 -8.38
N THR A 80 6.62 -9.89 -9.22
CA THR A 80 7.11 -8.56 -9.61
C THR A 80 6.80 -8.21 -11.07
N ASP A 81 6.39 -9.20 -11.87
CA ASP A 81 6.14 -9.02 -13.30
C ASP A 81 4.88 -8.17 -13.54
N LEU A 82 5.07 -7.00 -14.16
CA LEU A 82 4.00 -6.04 -14.42
C LEU A 82 2.89 -6.64 -15.28
N GLU A 83 3.27 -7.40 -16.31
CA GLU A 83 2.32 -7.98 -17.26
C GLU A 83 1.41 -9.01 -16.60
N GLN A 84 1.97 -9.90 -15.76
CA GLN A 84 1.18 -10.88 -15.01
C GLN A 84 0.27 -10.21 -13.96
N LEU A 85 0.69 -9.08 -13.40
CA LEU A 85 -0.05 -8.36 -12.36
C LEU A 85 -1.23 -7.55 -12.91
N TRP A 86 -1.12 -7.00 -14.13
CA TRP A 86 -2.08 -6.05 -14.69
C TRP A 86 -2.97 -6.64 -15.79
N VAL A 87 -2.52 -7.67 -16.52
CA VAL A 87 -3.34 -8.29 -17.58
C VAL A 87 -4.45 -9.13 -16.95
N GLU A 88 -5.70 -8.87 -17.34
CA GLU A 88 -6.85 -9.63 -16.85
C GLU A 88 -6.74 -11.13 -17.19
N ALA A 89 -6.80 -11.96 -16.16
CA ALA A 89 -6.73 -13.41 -16.30
C ALA A 89 -8.01 -13.95 -16.97
N GLY A 90 -7.87 -14.67 -18.08
CA GLY A 90 -9.01 -15.20 -18.85
C GLY A 90 -9.60 -14.23 -19.87
N SER A 91 -9.05 -13.02 -19.97
CA SER A 91 -9.37 -12.07 -21.04
C SER A 91 -8.88 -12.56 -22.41
N ARG A 92 -9.40 -11.93 -23.47
CA ARG A 92 -8.90 -12.11 -24.84
C ARG A 92 -7.38 -11.85 -24.92
N VAL A 93 -6.89 -10.80 -24.25
CA VAL A 93 -5.46 -10.45 -24.24
C VAL A 93 -4.63 -11.58 -23.63
N SER A 94 -5.10 -12.20 -22.54
CA SER A 94 -4.38 -13.34 -21.94
C SER A 94 -4.30 -14.56 -22.89
N GLN A 95 -5.31 -14.76 -23.74
CA GLN A 95 -5.30 -15.83 -24.75
C GLN A 95 -4.37 -15.50 -25.91
N GLU A 96 -4.38 -14.25 -26.38
CA GLU A 96 -3.48 -13.77 -27.42
C GLU A 96 -2.02 -13.85 -26.96
N LEU A 97 -1.73 -13.42 -25.73
CA LEU A 97 -0.39 -13.51 -25.14
C LEU A 97 0.08 -14.96 -25.02
N ARG A 98 -0.80 -15.86 -24.56
CA ARG A 98 -0.50 -17.30 -24.50
C ARG A 98 -0.23 -17.87 -25.90
N TYR A 99 -1.04 -17.52 -26.89
CA TYR A 99 -0.85 -17.97 -28.27
C TYR A 99 0.48 -17.47 -28.85
N THR A 100 0.80 -16.18 -28.66
CA THR A 100 2.06 -15.58 -29.09
C THR A 100 3.25 -16.31 -28.45
N LYS A 101 3.21 -16.54 -27.13
CA LYS A 101 4.24 -17.27 -26.39
C LYS A 101 4.39 -18.73 -26.85
N GLU A 102 3.29 -19.40 -27.19
CA GLU A 102 3.33 -20.77 -27.73
C GLU A 102 3.89 -20.84 -29.16
N LYS A 103 3.61 -19.84 -30.00
CA LYS A 103 4.01 -19.85 -31.42
C LYS A 103 5.40 -19.27 -31.68
N LEU A 104 5.73 -18.18 -31.02
CA LEU A 104 7.04 -17.52 -31.16
C LEU A 104 8.03 -18.01 -30.10
N GLY A 105 7.56 -18.65 -29.03
CA GLY A 105 8.40 -19.04 -27.89
C GLY A 105 8.72 -17.89 -26.94
N GLU A 106 8.40 -16.65 -27.32
CA GLU A 106 8.68 -15.41 -26.62
C GLU A 106 7.51 -14.43 -26.81
N GLU A 107 7.42 -13.44 -25.91
CA GLU A 107 6.41 -12.39 -25.97
C GLU A 107 6.82 -11.24 -26.90
N ALA A 108 8.11 -10.86 -26.89
CA ALA A 108 8.67 -9.83 -27.76
C ALA A 108 9.97 -10.31 -28.40
N ALA A 109 10.09 -10.09 -29.71
CA ALA A 109 11.28 -10.46 -30.48
C ALA A 109 12.49 -9.57 -30.17
N TYR A 110 12.30 -8.40 -29.57
CA TYR A 110 13.38 -7.48 -29.24
C TYR A 110 13.01 -6.65 -28.02
N THR A 111 14.04 -6.13 -27.35
CA THR A 111 13.88 -5.13 -26.30
C THR A 111 14.39 -3.79 -26.81
N SER A 112 13.72 -2.70 -26.45
CA SER A 112 14.10 -1.35 -26.85
C SER A 112 14.83 -0.61 -25.73
N GLN A 113 15.89 0.10 -26.10
CA GLN A 113 16.69 0.92 -25.20
C GLN A 113 16.65 2.34 -25.74
N MET A 114 16.05 3.23 -24.98
CA MET A 114 15.67 4.56 -25.42
C MET A 114 16.64 5.61 -24.86
N LEU A 115 16.98 6.56 -25.70
CA LEU A 115 17.78 7.73 -25.39
C LEU A 115 17.01 8.97 -25.84
N ILE A 116 16.53 9.77 -24.90
CA ILE A 116 15.80 11.00 -25.17
C ILE A 116 16.66 12.19 -24.77
N GLN A 117 16.77 13.18 -25.66
CA GLN A 117 17.41 14.46 -25.40
C GLN A 117 16.36 15.56 -25.36
N THR A 118 16.40 16.36 -24.29
CA THR A 118 15.51 17.51 -24.08
C THR A 118 16.32 18.75 -23.71
N PRO A 119 15.81 19.96 -24.02
CA PRO A 119 16.40 21.19 -23.51
C PRO A 119 16.07 21.37 -22.02
N ARG A 120 16.96 22.04 -21.29
CA ARG A 120 16.72 22.36 -19.87
C ARG A 120 15.65 23.42 -19.68
N GLN A 121 15.57 24.36 -20.61
CA GLN A 121 14.55 25.38 -20.63
C GLN A 121 13.42 24.93 -21.55
N GLU A 122 12.20 24.94 -21.02
CA GLU A 122 11.00 24.69 -21.82
C GLU A 122 10.90 25.75 -22.91
N GLY A 123 10.64 25.34 -24.16
CA GLY A 123 10.51 26.29 -25.27
C GLY A 123 11.76 26.51 -26.12
N GLU A 124 12.89 25.84 -25.84
CA GLU A 124 14.06 25.87 -26.75
C GLU A 124 13.89 24.91 -27.95
N ASN A 125 14.64 25.15 -29.03
CA ASN A 125 14.64 24.31 -30.22
C ASN A 125 15.83 23.34 -30.20
N VAL A 126 15.56 22.05 -30.35
CA VAL A 126 16.60 21.00 -30.39
C VAL A 126 17.08 20.70 -31.81
N LEU A 127 16.45 21.27 -32.85
CA LEU A 127 16.85 21.11 -34.26
C LEU A 127 18.04 22.01 -34.64
N THR A 128 19.10 22.01 -33.81
CA THR A 128 20.34 22.73 -34.09
C THR A 128 21.49 21.75 -34.31
N PRO A 129 22.50 22.08 -35.14
CA PRO A 129 23.66 21.23 -35.33
C PRO A 129 24.40 20.93 -34.02
N GLU A 130 24.46 21.89 -33.09
CA GLU A 130 25.08 21.72 -31.77
C GLU A 130 24.33 20.69 -30.92
N ALA A 131 23.00 20.77 -30.89
CA ALA A 131 22.16 19.82 -30.18
C ALA A 131 22.35 18.40 -30.69
N LEU A 132 22.35 18.23 -32.02
CA LEU A 132 22.52 16.93 -32.66
C LEU A 132 23.92 16.35 -32.43
N ARG A 133 24.94 17.20 -32.28
CA ARG A 133 26.30 16.78 -31.90
C ARG A 133 26.39 16.29 -30.46
N LEU A 134 25.68 16.93 -29.53
CA LEU A 134 25.58 16.44 -28.15
C LEU A 134 24.86 15.09 -28.12
N HIS A 135 23.78 14.95 -28.91
CA HIS A 135 23.07 13.68 -29.07
C HIS A 135 23.97 12.59 -29.63
N LEU A 136 24.75 12.91 -30.68
CA LEU A 136 25.74 12.02 -31.27
C LEU A 136 26.81 11.59 -30.26
N GLN A 137 27.34 12.51 -29.44
CA GLN A 137 28.33 12.18 -28.42
C GLN A 137 27.79 11.18 -27.41
N ALA A 138 26.56 11.39 -26.95
CA ALA A 138 25.91 10.47 -26.03
C ALA A 138 25.60 9.12 -26.68
N ALA A 139 25.03 9.12 -27.89
CA ALA A 139 24.74 7.91 -28.64
C ALA A 139 26.01 7.09 -28.96
N LEU A 140 27.13 7.74 -29.30
CA LEU A 140 28.42 7.08 -29.51
C LEU A 140 29.03 6.51 -28.23
N THR A 141 28.88 7.23 -27.12
CA THR A 141 29.35 6.75 -25.81
C THR A 141 28.53 5.54 -25.38
N ALA A 142 27.22 5.57 -25.65
CA ALA A 142 26.29 4.49 -25.37
C ALA A 142 26.48 3.28 -26.30
N SER A 143 26.83 3.48 -27.58
CA SER A 143 27.06 2.37 -28.53
C SER A 143 28.36 1.62 -28.28
N LYS A 144 29.38 2.28 -27.70
CA LYS A 144 30.70 1.71 -27.36
C LYS A 144 30.73 1.01 -26.00
N VAL A 145 29.58 0.75 -25.38
CA VAL A 145 29.48 -0.01 -24.13
C VAL A 145 29.96 -1.45 -24.37
N GLN A 146 30.94 -1.87 -23.56
CA GLN A 146 31.46 -3.23 -23.50
C GLN A 146 31.34 -3.78 -22.08
N VAL A 147 30.84 -5.01 -21.96
CA VAL A 147 30.74 -5.73 -20.68
C VAL A 147 31.51 -7.04 -20.75
N SER A 148 32.36 -7.31 -19.75
CA SER A 148 33.07 -8.59 -19.64
C SER A 148 32.38 -9.50 -18.63
N LEU A 149 31.81 -10.61 -19.11
CA LEU A 149 31.12 -11.61 -18.30
C LEU A 149 31.47 -13.00 -18.83
N TYR A 150 31.63 -13.95 -17.91
CA TYR A 150 32.00 -15.34 -18.24
C TYR A 150 33.30 -15.46 -19.06
N GLY A 151 34.26 -14.54 -18.84
CA GLY A 151 35.55 -14.53 -19.56
C GLY A 151 35.47 -14.09 -21.03
N LYS A 152 34.31 -13.58 -21.48
CA LYS A 152 34.09 -13.06 -22.83
C LYS A 152 33.66 -11.59 -22.76
N SER A 153 33.97 -10.81 -23.80
CA SER A 153 33.48 -9.45 -23.93
C SER A 153 32.25 -9.38 -24.84
N TRP A 154 31.26 -8.62 -24.39
CA TRP A 154 29.97 -8.40 -25.04
C TRP A 154 29.85 -6.93 -25.42
N ASP A 155 29.82 -6.68 -26.73
CA ASP A 155 29.69 -5.37 -27.36
C ASP A 155 28.33 -5.27 -28.05
N LEU A 156 27.89 -4.05 -28.39
CA LEU A 156 26.61 -3.82 -29.07
C LEU A 156 26.42 -4.70 -30.32
N ASN A 157 27.44 -4.87 -31.17
CA ASN A 157 27.35 -5.68 -32.39
C ASN A 157 27.02 -7.17 -32.13
N LYS A 158 27.30 -7.68 -30.93
CA LYS A 158 26.99 -9.07 -30.55
C LYS A 158 25.56 -9.24 -30.02
N ILE A 159 24.99 -8.19 -29.43
CA ILE A 159 23.70 -8.27 -28.71
C ILE A 159 22.55 -7.55 -29.43
N CYS A 160 22.87 -6.68 -30.39
CA CYS A 160 21.87 -5.89 -31.10
C CYS A 160 20.98 -6.79 -31.97
N TYR A 161 19.71 -6.40 -32.12
CA TYR A 161 18.80 -7.10 -32.99
C TYR A 161 19.22 -6.92 -34.46
N LYS A 162 19.46 -8.05 -35.13
CA LYS A 162 19.79 -8.13 -36.56
C LYS A 162 18.62 -8.78 -37.30
N SER A 163 17.99 -8.02 -38.18
CA SER A 163 16.83 -8.51 -38.94
C SER A 163 17.26 -9.50 -40.02
N GLY A 164 17.20 -10.81 -39.72
CA GLY A 164 17.36 -11.92 -40.67
C GLY A 164 18.62 -11.85 -41.52
N VAL A 165 19.73 -12.38 -41.02
CA VAL A 165 20.98 -12.46 -41.81
C VAL A 165 20.76 -13.43 -42.98
N PRO A 166 20.97 -12.99 -44.24
CA PRO A 166 20.80 -13.87 -45.40
C PRO A 166 21.86 -14.97 -45.40
N LEU A 167 21.46 -16.21 -45.68
CA LEU A 167 22.38 -17.31 -45.93
C LEU A 167 22.98 -17.13 -47.33
N ILE A 168 24.31 -17.04 -47.39
CA ILE A 168 25.05 -16.77 -48.64
C ILE A 168 26.04 -17.90 -48.87
N GLU A 169 26.01 -18.48 -50.08
CA GLU A 169 26.83 -19.66 -50.42
C GLU A 169 28.33 -19.34 -50.48
N ASN A 170 28.71 -18.09 -50.76
CA ASN A 170 30.10 -17.68 -50.84
C ASN A 170 30.65 -17.31 -49.45
N GLY A 171 31.45 -18.20 -48.87
CA GLY A 171 31.98 -18.05 -47.50
C GLY A 171 32.85 -16.81 -47.23
N MET A 172 33.43 -16.15 -48.25
CA MET A 172 34.13 -14.87 -48.03
C MET A 172 33.14 -13.73 -47.80
N ILE A 173 32.09 -13.67 -48.63
CA ILE A 173 31.04 -12.65 -48.58
C ILE A 173 30.16 -12.87 -47.35
N GLU A 174 29.87 -14.12 -47.01
CA GLU A 174 29.15 -14.51 -45.79
C GLU A 174 29.84 -13.95 -44.53
N ARG A 175 31.15 -14.20 -44.35
CA ARG A 175 31.92 -13.68 -43.20
C ARG A 175 32.00 -12.16 -43.16
N MET A 176 32.02 -11.52 -44.34
CA MET A 176 32.00 -10.06 -44.42
C MET A 176 30.64 -9.51 -43.96
N ILE A 177 29.56 -10.09 -44.47
CA ILE A 177 28.20 -9.66 -44.15
C ILE A 177 27.88 -9.94 -42.70
N GLU A 178 28.26 -11.09 -42.15
CA GLU A 178 28.06 -11.40 -40.72
C GLU A 178 28.67 -10.31 -39.80
N LYS A 179 29.85 -9.78 -40.17
CA LYS A 179 30.54 -8.73 -39.42
C LYS A 179 30.01 -7.33 -39.68
N LEU A 180 29.54 -7.04 -40.89
CA LEU A 180 29.05 -5.72 -41.31
C LEU A 180 27.53 -5.57 -41.22
N PHE A 181 26.78 -6.65 -40.95
CA PHE A 181 25.31 -6.57 -40.91
C PHE A 181 24.88 -5.56 -39.84
N PRO A 182 24.16 -4.49 -40.23
CA PRO A 182 23.94 -3.36 -39.36
C PRO A 182 22.97 -3.72 -38.23
N CYS A 183 23.19 -3.10 -37.07
CA CYS A 183 22.25 -3.14 -35.97
C CYS A 183 21.06 -2.25 -36.31
N VAL A 184 19.84 -2.68 -35.95
CA VAL A 184 18.67 -1.83 -36.10
C VAL A 184 18.67 -0.78 -34.98
N ILE A 185 19.03 0.45 -35.35
CA ILE A 185 19.05 1.62 -34.47
C ILE A 185 18.18 2.68 -35.13
N LEU A 186 17.14 3.13 -34.42
CA LEU A 186 16.30 4.23 -34.88
C LEU A 186 16.91 5.51 -34.33
N THR A 187 17.37 6.40 -35.20
CA THR A 187 18.03 7.63 -34.78
C THR A 187 17.88 8.75 -35.83
N PRO A 188 17.68 10.02 -35.43
CA PRO A 188 17.74 11.16 -36.34
C PRO A 188 19.13 11.33 -36.97
N LEU A 189 20.16 10.70 -36.39
CA LEU A 189 21.52 10.71 -36.92
C LEU A 189 21.66 9.89 -38.20
N ASP A 190 20.70 9.00 -38.51
CA ASP A 190 20.72 8.24 -39.76
C ASP A 190 20.60 9.18 -40.96
N CYS A 191 19.85 10.29 -40.89
CA CYS A 191 19.81 11.27 -41.99
C CYS A 191 21.20 11.85 -42.35
N PHE A 192 22.18 11.74 -41.45
CA PHE A 192 23.52 12.29 -41.61
C PHE A 192 24.56 11.16 -41.76
N TRP A 193 25.75 11.52 -42.25
CA TRP A 193 26.86 10.57 -42.34
C TRP A 193 27.27 9.99 -40.98
N GLU A 194 27.11 10.74 -39.88
CA GLU A 194 27.47 10.29 -38.54
C GLU A 194 26.65 9.10 -38.02
N GLY A 195 25.49 8.78 -38.62
CA GLY A 195 24.77 7.54 -38.35
C GLY A 195 25.63 6.29 -38.58
N ALA A 196 26.54 6.34 -39.56
CA ALA A 196 27.51 5.27 -39.81
C ALA A 196 28.49 5.03 -38.65
N LYS A 197 28.78 6.06 -37.84
CA LYS A 197 29.69 5.94 -36.69
C LYS A 197 29.06 5.18 -35.53
N LEU A 198 27.73 5.11 -35.47
CA LEU A 198 26.98 4.32 -34.48
C LEU A 198 26.99 2.83 -34.81
N GLN A 199 27.11 2.50 -36.09
CA GLN A 199 27.17 1.12 -36.55
C GLN A 199 28.53 0.51 -36.20
N GLY A 200 28.49 -0.65 -35.53
CA GLY A 200 29.67 -1.43 -35.19
C GLY A 200 30.05 -2.42 -36.29
N GLY A 201 31.25 -2.96 -36.19
CA GLY A 201 31.75 -3.99 -37.11
C GLY A 201 32.82 -3.46 -38.06
N SER A 202 33.83 -4.29 -38.29
CA SER A 202 34.83 -4.07 -39.32
C SER A 202 35.11 -5.35 -40.07
N ALA A 203 35.23 -5.24 -41.39
CA ALA A 203 35.66 -6.33 -42.24
C ALA A 203 37.05 -6.02 -42.81
N TYR A 204 37.99 -6.93 -42.55
CA TYR A 204 39.31 -6.86 -43.15
C TYR A 204 39.25 -7.41 -44.58
N LEU A 205 39.64 -6.59 -45.54
CA LEU A 205 39.83 -7.01 -46.93
C LEU A 205 41.30 -6.81 -47.32
N PRO A 206 41.99 -7.83 -47.86
CA PRO A 206 43.37 -7.67 -48.32
C PRO A 206 43.48 -6.52 -49.34
N GLY A 207 44.39 -5.56 -49.09
CA GLY A 207 44.62 -4.43 -49.99
C GLY A 207 43.78 -3.18 -49.73
N ARG A 208 42.85 -3.21 -48.76
CA ARG A 208 42.12 -2.03 -48.27
C ARG A 208 42.30 -1.85 -46.76
N PRO A 209 42.15 -0.62 -46.22
CA PRO A 209 41.94 -0.44 -44.79
C PRO A 209 40.65 -1.16 -44.36
N ASP A 210 40.52 -1.42 -43.06
CA ASP A 210 39.33 -2.04 -42.48
C ASP A 210 38.06 -1.34 -42.98
N ILE A 211 37.17 -2.13 -43.57
CA ILE A 211 35.90 -1.66 -44.12
C ILE A 211 34.93 -1.49 -42.96
N GLN A 212 34.36 -0.30 -42.85
CA GLN A 212 33.35 0.10 -41.88
C GLN A 212 32.26 0.89 -42.61
N TRP A 213 31.07 1.02 -42.02
CA TRP A 213 30.00 1.83 -42.63
C TRP A 213 30.39 3.30 -42.86
N THR A 214 31.41 3.80 -42.17
CA THR A 214 31.93 5.16 -42.31
C THR A 214 32.68 5.40 -43.61
N ASN A 215 33.32 4.37 -44.18
CA ASN A 215 34.12 4.44 -45.40
C ASN A 215 33.65 3.49 -46.52
N LEU A 216 32.53 2.79 -46.30
CA LEU A 216 31.98 1.81 -47.23
C LEU A 216 31.01 2.49 -48.21
N ASP A 217 31.40 2.46 -49.48
CA ASP A 217 30.49 2.64 -50.62
C ASP A 217 30.18 1.24 -51.22
N PRO A 218 28.96 0.71 -51.03
CA PRO A 218 28.58 -0.60 -51.56
C PRO A 218 28.64 -0.69 -53.08
N GLU A 219 28.27 0.37 -53.82
CA GLU A 219 28.27 0.36 -55.28
C GLU A 219 29.71 0.27 -55.80
N GLN A 220 30.59 1.11 -55.26
CA GLN A 220 32.02 1.08 -55.60
C GLN A 220 32.67 -0.27 -55.24
N LEU A 221 32.33 -0.83 -54.07
CA LEU A 221 32.87 -2.12 -53.64
C LEU A 221 32.45 -3.26 -54.58
N LEU A 222 31.20 -3.25 -55.07
CA LEU A 222 30.73 -4.25 -56.02
C LEU A 222 31.36 -4.13 -57.40
N GLU A 223 31.66 -2.92 -57.86
CA GLU A 223 32.41 -2.72 -59.10
C GLU A 223 33.83 -3.27 -59.01
N GLU A 224 34.50 -3.08 -57.87
CA GLU A 224 35.87 -3.57 -57.66
C GLU A 224 35.95 -5.08 -57.44
N LEU A 225 34.94 -5.69 -56.83
CA LEU A 225 34.88 -7.13 -56.61
C LEU A 225 34.26 -7.90 -57.78
N GLY A 226 33.54 -7.21 -58.68
CA GLY A 226 32.92 -7.79 -59.88
C GLY A 226 33.86 -8.62 -60.77
N PRO A 227 35.16 -8.25 -60.94
CA PRO A 227 36.12 -9.07 -61.68
C PRO A 227 36.49 -10.39 -61.01
N PHE A 228 36.32 -10.50 -59.69
CA PHE A 228 36.77 -11.65 -58.89
C PHE A 228 35.64 -12.61 -58.50
N ALA A 229 34.38 -12.15 -58.50
CA ALA A 229 33.22 -12.96 -58.13
C ALA A 229 31.96 -12.55 -58.93
N SER A 230 31.09 -13.52 -59.22
CA SER A 230 29.76 -13.23 -59.79
C SER A 230 28.86 -12.62 -58.72
N LEU A 231 28.72 -11.29 -58.75
CA LEU A 231 27.98 -10.51 -57.74
C LEU A 231 26.63 -9.99 -58.24
N GLU A 232 26.14 -10.47 -59.38
CA GLU A 232 24.95 -9.94 -60.04
C GLU A 232 23.68 -10.07 -59.18
N GLY A 233 23.48 -11.21 -58.51
CA GLY A 233 22.36 -11.38 -57.57
C GLY A 233 22.46 -10.48 -56.34
N PHE A 234 23.66 -10.16 -55.88
CA PHE A 234 23.86 -9.27 -54.74
C PHE A 234 23.68 -7.80 -55.14
N ARG A 235 24.10 -7.41 -56.34
CA ARG A 235 23.78 -6.11 -56.93
C ARG A 235 22.27 -5.91 -57.06
N GLU A 236 21.56 -6.90 -57.62
CA GLU A 236 20.10 -6.84 -57.73
C GLU A 236 19.41 -6.73 -56.35
N LEU A 237 19.94 -7.40 -55.32
CA LEU A 237 19.45 -7.29 -53.95
C LEU A 237 19.63 -5.87 -53.39
N LEU A 238 20.81 -5.27 -53.54
CA LEU A 238 21.07 -3.90 -53.09
C LEU A 238 20.25 -2.86 -53.86
N ASP A 239 20.08 -3.05 -55.17
CA ASP A 239 19.26 -2.17 -56.01
C ASP A 239 17.77 -2.25 -55.61
N LYS A 240 17.25 -3.47 -55.38
CA LYS A 240 15.87 -3.67 -54.88
C LYS A 240 15.65 -3.06 -53.51
N ALA A 241 16.68 -3.09 -52.65
CA ALA A 241 16.67 -2.47 -51.34
C ALA A 241 16.95 -0.95 -51.38
N GLN A 242 17.35 -0.41 -52.53
CA GLN A 242 17.70 1.00 -52.70
C GLN A 242 18.74 1.47 -51.65
N VAL A 243 19.83 0.72 -51.53
CA VAL A 243 20.93 1.09 -50.62
C VAL A 243 21.78 2.21 -51.22
N GLY A 244 22.06 2.15 -52.52
CA GLY A 244 22.92 3.12 -53.21
C GLY A 244 24.29 3.26 -52.54
N GLN A 245 24.73 4.51 -52.36
CA GLN A 245 25.95 4.87 -51.63
C GLN A 245 25.82 4.80 -50.09
N ALA A 246 24.74 4.23 -49.56
CA ALA A 246 24.47 4.08 -48.13
C ALA A 246 24.65 5.41 -47.33
N TYR A 247 25.64 5.47 -46.43
CA TYR A 247 25.90 6.63 -45.57
C TYR A 247 26.88 7.65 -46.17
N VAL A 248 27.72 7.27 -47.16
CA VAL A 248 28.76 8.19 -47.68
C VAL A 248 28.22 9.27 -48.60
N GLY A 249 27.00 9.10 -49.13
CA GLY A 249 26.29 10.12 -49.91
C GLY A 249 25.51 11.14 -49.06
N ARG A 250 25.52 11.02 -47.72
CA ARG A 250 24.73 11.85 -46.80
C ARG A 250 25.48 13.11 -46.36
N PRO A 251 24.78 14.19 -45.97
CA PRO A 251 25.42 15.38 -45.43
C PRO A 251 26.14 15.06 -44.10
N CYS A 252 27.31 15.66 -43.90
CA CYS A 252 28.06 15.58 -42.66
C CYS A 252 27.55 16.62 -41.65
N LEU A 253 27.26 16.24 -40.42
CA LEU A 253 26.90 17.19 -39.37
C LEU A 253 28.08 18.13 -39.04
N ASN A 254 29.31 17.61 -39.15
CA ASN A 254 30.54 18.40 -39.04
C ASN A 254 31.35 18.41 -40.34
N PRO A 255 31.26 19.45 -41.18
CA PRO A 255 32.02 19.49 -42.43
C PRO A 255 33.54 19.62 -42.23
N ASP A 256 33.99 20.08 -41.06
CA ASP A 256 35.42 20.19 -40.70
C ASP A 256 36.03 18.85 -40.22
N ASP A 257 35.23 17.79 -40.04
CA ASP A 257 35.76 16.48 -39.62
C ASP A 257 36.67 15.91 -40.73
N PRO A 258 37.94 15.55 -40.44
CA PRO A 258 38.82 14.96 -41.45
C PRO A 258 38.26 13.66 -42.06
N HIS A 259 37.41 12.93 -41.34
CA HIS A 259 36.83 11.67 -41.78
C HIS A 259 35.56 11.83 -42.63
N CYS A 260 35.01 13.04 -42.77
CA CYS A 260 33.85 13.28 -43.63
C CYS A 260 34.20 12.94 -45.10
N PRO A 261 33.41 12.08 -45.77
CA PRO A 261 33.71 11.61 -47.11
C PRO A 261 33.64 12.74 -48.15
N PRO A 262 34.45 12.67 -49.22
CA PRO A 262 34.44 13.68 -50.28
C PRO A 262 33.15 13.68 -51.11
N THR A 263 32.39 12.58 -51.09
CA THR A 263 31.09 12.44 -51.77
C THR A 263 29.96 13.18 -51.05
N ALA A 264 30.15 13.61 -49.80
CA ALA A 264 29.12 14.30 -49.04
C ALA A 264 28.84 15.71 -49.62
N PRO A 265 27.56 16.10 -49.78
CA PRO A 265 27.18 17.33 -50.49
C PRO A 265 27.67 18.62 -49.84
N ASN A 266 27.96 18.60 -48.53
CA ASN A 266 28.38 19.77 -47.77
C ASN A 266 29.87 19.79 -47.39
N ARG A 267 30.66 18.81 -47.85
CA ARG A 267 32.10 18.75 -47.58
C ARG A 267 32.86 19.93 -48.19
N ASP A 268 32.58 20.24 -49.45
CA ASP A 268 33.26 21.31 -50.18
C ASP A 268 32.75 22.71 -49.78
N SER A 269 31.46 22.83 -49.46
CA SER A 269 30.83 24.11 -49.09
C SER A 269 31.15 24.54 -47.66
N ARG A 270 31.56 23.61 -46.78
CA ARG A 270 31.80 23.82 -45.34
C ARG A 270 30.65 24.48 -44.58
N GLN A 271 29.44 24.41 -45.13
CA GLN A 271 28.26 24.99 -44.50
C GLN A 271 27.57 23.94 -43.62
N ALA A 272 27.15 24.36 -42.42
CA ALA A 272 26.38 23.49 -41.54
C ALA A 272 25.04 23.12 -42.21
N PRO A 273 24.59 21.86 -42.13
CA PRO A 273 23.34 21.44 -42.75
C PRO A 273 22.13 22.06 -42.04
N ASN A 274 21.06 22.30 -42.79
CA ASN A 274 19.78 22.72 -42.23
C ASN A 274 19.06 21.50 -41.65
N VAL A 275 19.26 21.25 -40.35
CA VAL A 275 18.77 20.06 -39.65
C VAL A 275 17.25 19.86 -39.80
N ALA A 276 16.47 20.94 -39.74
CA ALA A 276 15.01 20.84 -39.85
C ALA A 276 14.54 20.39 -41.24
N GLN A 277 15.26 20.79 -42.29
CA GLN A 277 14.95 20.39 -43.66
C GLN A 277 15.36 18.93 -43.94
N GLU A 278 16.52 18.51 -43.44
CA GLU A 278 17.02 17.14 -43.63
C GLU A 278 16.18 16.10 -42.86
N LEU A 279 15.62 16.48 -41.72
CA LEU A 279 14.73 15.61 -40.93
C LEU A 279 13.27 15.65 -41.43
N SER A 280 12.95 16.55 -42.36
CA SER A 280 11.60 16.68 -42.94
C SER A 280 11.29 15.46 -43.84
N GLY A 281 10.17 14.80 -43.59
CA GLY A 281 9.77 13.53 -44.17
C GLY A 281 10.27 12.29 -43.43
N GLY A 282 11.10 12.42 -42.39
CA GLY A 282 11.69 11.31 -41.63
C GLY A 282 13.05 10.86 -42.15
N CYS A 283 13.71 9.96 -41.42
CA CYS A 283 15.04 9.45 -41.78
C CYS A 283 14.99 8.06 -42.39
N HIS A 284 15.86 7.83 -43.37
CA HIS A 284 16.08 6.49 -43.89
C HIS A 284 17.34 5.90 -43.26
N GLY A 285 17.30 4.63 -42.84
CA GLY A 285 18.49 3.85 -42.47
C GLY A 285 19.32 3.50 -43.71
N PHE A 286 20.12 2.43 -43.67
CA PHE A 286 20.97 2.06 -44.83
C PHE A 286 20.18 1.72 -46.11
N SER A 287 18.94 1.23 -45.97
CA SER A 287 18.03 0.93 -47.10
C SER A 287 16.94 1.99 -47.16
N HIS A 288 16.88 2.75 -48.25
CA HIS A 288 15.85 3.77 -48.44
C HIS A 288 14.44 3.19 -48.51
N LYS A 289 14.30 1.96 -49.02
CA LYS A 289 13.00 1.31 -49.24
C LYS A 289 12.42 0.64 -47.99
N PHE A 290 13.25 -0.04 -47.21
CA PHE A 290 12.78 -0.89 -46.11
C PHE A 290 12.98 -0.28 -44.72
N MET A 291 13.97 0.60 -44.55
CA MET A 291 14.27 1.22 -43.25
C MET A 291 13.92 2.68 -43.29
N HIS A 292 12.62 2.98 -43.24
CA HIS A 292 12.13 4.35 -43.14
C HIS A 292 11.61 4.61 -41.72
N TRP A 293 12.26 5.53 -41.03
CA TRP A 293 11.92 6.02 -39.71
C TRP A 293 11.14 7.31 -39.84
N GLN A 294 9.86 7.26 -39.48
CA GLN A 294 8.99 8.43 -39.51
C GLN A 294 9.47 9.49 -38.50
N GLU A 295 9.15 10.76 -38.78
CA GLU A 295 9.55 11.88 -37.93
C GLU A 295 9.04 11.72 -36.49
N GLU A 296 7.82 11.20 -36.34
CA GLU A 296 7.17 11.02 -35.06
C GLU A 296 8.08 10.18 -34.14
N LEU A 297 8.56 9.03 -34.60
CA LEU A 297 9.43 8.12 -33.82
C LEU A 297 10.78 8.73 -33.39
N LEU A 298 11.19 9.84 -34.02
CA LEU A 298 12.51 10.46 -33.81
C LEU A 298 12.42 11.81 -33.08
N LEU A 299 11.30 12.52 -33.22
CA LEU A 299 11.15 13.91 -32.80
C LEU A 299 9.91 14.11 -31.92
N GLY A 300 10.11 14.81 -30.81
CA GLY A 300 9.06 15.23 -29.88
C GLY A 300 8.73 16.72 -30.00
N GLY A 301 7.49 17.10 -29.67
CA GLY A 301 7.07 18.50 -29.60
C GLY A 301 7.22 19.27 -30.94
N MET A 302 6.89 18.61 -32.06
CA MET A 302 7.09 19.19 -33.39
C MET A 302 6.16 20.39 -33.65
N ALA A 303 6.73 21.47 -34.19
CA ALA A 303 6.00 22.61 -34.74
C ALA A 303 6.30 22.77 -36.22
N ARG A 304 5.24 22.94 -37.02
CA ARG A 304 5.31 23.03 -38.49
C ARG A 304 4.91 24.42 -38.98
N ASP A 305 5.44 24.79 -40.14
CA ASP A 305 5.00 25.98 -40.87
C ASP A 305 3.61 25.74 -41.50
N PRO A 306 2.92 26.81 -41.97
CA PRO A 306 1.65 26.68 -42.69
C PRO A 306 1.71 25.83 -43.98
N GLN A 307 2.91 25.62 -44.53
CA GLN A 307 3.20 24.83 -45.73
C GLN A 307 3.48 23.35 -45.39
N GLY A 308 3.50 22.98 -44.11
CA GLY A 308 3.73 21.63 -43.61
C GLY A 308 5.20 21.24 -43.38
N GLN A 309 6.15 22.17 -43.50
CA GLN A 309 7.57 21.94 -43.21
C GLN A 309 7.88 22.03 -41.72
N LEU A 310 8.80 21.19 -41.26
CA LEU A 310 9.26 21.18 -39.87
C LEU A 310 10.08 22.46 -39.56
N LEU A 311 9.71 23.18 -38.49
CA LEU A 311 10.43 24.37 -38.02
C LEU A 311 11.17 24.13 -36.71
N ARG A 312 10.52 23.43 -35.77
CA ARG A 312 11.02 23.26 -34.40
C ARG A 312 10.60 21.92 -33.83
N ALA A 313 11.46 21.38 -32.97
CA ALA A 313 11.17 20.22 -32.13
C ALA A 313 11.68 20.47 -30.71
N GLU A 314 11.03 19.87 -29.72
CA GLU A 314 11.34 20.00 -28.29
C GLU A 314 12.12 18.80 -27.73
N ALA A 315 12.11 17.66 -28.41
CA ALA A 315 12.89 16.49 -28.02
C ALA A 315 13.43 15.71 -29.22
N LEU A 316 14.54 15.02 -29.01
CA LEU A 316 15.10 14.03 -29.93
C LEU A 316 15.11 12.65 -29.27
N GLN A 317 14.79 11.61 -30.02
CA GLN A 317 14.84 10.23 -29.55
C GLN A 317 15.79 9.39 -30.39
N SER A 318 16.49 8.47 -29.74
CA SER A 318 17.12 7.33 -30.41
C SER A 318 16.84 6.04 -29.67
N THR A 319 16.48 5.01 -30.42
CA THR A 319 16.10 3.71 -29.88
C THR A 319 17.06 2.66 -30.44
N PHE A 320 17.82 2.02 -29.56
CA PHE A 320 18.62 0.85 -29.89
C PHE A 320 17.74 -0.38 -29.69
N LEU A 321 17.73 -1.31 -30.65
CA LEU A 321 17.04 -2.59 -30.51
C LEU A 321 18.05 -3.68 -30.13
N LEU A 322 17.80 -4.36 -29.02
CA LEU A 322 18.54 -5.54 -28.59
C LEU A 322 17.71 -6.80 -28.80
N MET A 323 18.39 -7.93 -29.01
CA MET A 323 17.75 -9.24 -28.99
C MET A 323 17.10 -9.50 -27.63
N SER A 324 16.06 -10.32 -27.61
CA SER A 324 15.53 -10.89 -26.36
C SER A 324 16.54 -11.90 -25.75
N PRO A 325 16.42 -12.25 -24.46
CA PRO A 325 17.29 -13.23 -23.82
C PRO A 325 17.34 -14.57 -24.55
N ARG A 326 16.20 -15.05 -25.05
CA ARG A 326 16.13 -16.34 -25.74
C ARG A 326 16.61 -16.26 -27.20
N GLN A 327 16.37 -15.16 -27.92
CA GLN A 327 17.02 -14.95 -29.22
C GLN A 327 18.54 -14.88 -29.10
N LEU A 328 19.06 -14.19 -28.08
CA LEU A 328 20.49 -14.14 -27.84
C LEU A 328 21.04 -15.53 -27.51
N TYR A 329 20.28 -16.33 -26.76
CA TYR A 329 20.62 -17.72 -26.49
C TYR A 329 20.68 -18.54 -27.79
N GLU A 330 19.64 -18.46 -28.62
CA GLU A 330 19.53 -19.19 -29.89
C GLU A 330 20.57 -18.74 -30.91
N HIS A 331 20.90 -17.45 -30.98
CA HIS A 331 21.88 -16.88 -31.89
C HIS A 331 23.29 -17.42 -31.63
N PHE A 332 23.70 -17.51 -30.36
CA PHE A 332 25.00 -18.06 -29.96
C PHE A 332 24.96 -19.55 -29.64
N ARG A 333 23.90 -20.26 -30.04
CA ARG A 333 23.76 -21.69 -29.72
C ARG A 333 24.70 -22.53 -30.58
N GLY A 334 25.64 -23.21 -29.91
CA GLY A 334 26.63 -24.05 -30.60
C GLY A 334 27.79 -23.26 -31.21
N ASP A 335 27.87 -21.97 -30.90
CA ASP A 335 28.94 -21.11 -31.37
C ASP A 335 30.22 -21.32 -30.54
N TYR A 336 31.39 -21.19 -31.17
CA TYR A 336 32.67 -21.48 -30.49
C TYR A 336 32.96 -20.51 -29.34
N GLN A 337 32.39 -19.29 -29.39
CA GLN A 337 32.59 -18.28 -28.35
C GLN A 337 31.92 -18.66 -27.03
N THR A 338 30.81 -19.40 -27.09
CA THR A 338 29.97 -19.75 -25.95
C THR A 338 30.11 -21.22 -25.56
N HIS A 339 30.79 -22.06 -26.35
CA HIS A 339 30.97 -23.49 -26.08
C HIS A 339 31.64 -23.80 -24.73
N ASP A 340 32.53 -22.91 -24.27
CA ASP A 340 33.23 -23.06 -22.99
C ASP A 340 32.32 -22.80 -21.77
N ILE A 341 31.16 -22.19 -22.00
CA ILE A 341 30.22 -21.75 -20.98
C ILE A 341 28.99 -22.64 -21.09
N GLY A 342 28.41 -23.07 -19.96
CA GLY A 342 27.12 -23.77 -19.95
C GLY A 342 25.97 -22.84 -20.33
N TRP A 343 25.96 -22.38 -21.59
CA TRP A 343 25.14 -21.31 -22.13
C TRP A 343 23.66 -21.62 -21.97
N SER A 344 22.95 -20.73 -21.27
CA SER A 344 21.53 -20.83 -20.99
C SER A 344 20.83 -19.49 -21.22
N GLU A 345 19.51 -19.52 -21.35
CA GLU A 345 18.67 -18.32 -21.46
C GLU A 345 18.86 -17.36 -20.28
N GLU A 346 19.00 -17.89 -19.05
CA GLU A 346 19.26 -17.08 -17.85
C GLU A 346 20.62 -16.37 -17.91
N GLN A 347 21.65 -17.03 -18.44
CA GLN A 347 22.97 -16.40 -18.62
C GLN A 347 22.91 -15.30 -19.69
N ALA A 348 22.20 -15.54 -20.79
CA ALA A 348 21.95 -14.54 -21.82
C ALA A 348 21.20 -13.32 -21.25
N GLY A 349 20.16 -13.56 -20.45
CA GLY A 349 19.46 -12.51 -19.70
C GLY A 349 20.40 -11.71 -18.81
N THR A 350 21.26 -12.38 -18.02
CA THR A 350 22.22 -11.70 -17.14
C THR A 350 23.20 -10.81 -17.92
N VAL A 351 23.66 -11.26 -19.09
CA VAL A 351 24.53 -10.47 -19.98
C VAL A 351 23.80 -9.21 -20.48
N LEU A 352 22.57 -9.37 -20.98
CA LEU A 352 21.75 -8.25 -21.45
C LEU A 352 21.50 -7.25 -20.33
N GLN A 353 21.13 -7.72 -19.13
CA GLN A 353 20.85 -6.85 -18.01
C GLN A 353 22.09 -6.05 -17.57
N ALA A 354 23.26 -6.69 -17.53
CA ALA A 354 24.51 -6.01 -17.20
C ALA A 354 24.88 -4.95 -18.25
N TRP A 355 24.69 -5.26 -19.54
CA TRP A 355 24.92 -4.31 -20.63
C TRP A 355 23.94 -3.12 -20.56
N GLN A 356 22.65 -3.38 -20.38
CA GLN A 356 21.61 -2.34 -20.29
C GLN A 356 21.84 -1.40 -19.10
N ARG A 357 22.21 -1.91 -17.92
CA ARG A 357 22.59 -1.07 -16.77
C ARG A 357 23.79 -0.19 -17.09
N ARG A 358 24.81 -0.73 -17.77
CA ARG A 358 26.00 0.04 -18.16
C ARG A 358 25.69 1.09 -19.23
N PHE A 359 24.80 0.76 -20.17
CA PHE A 359 24.29 1.68 -21.19
C PHE A 359 23.62 2.89 -20.54
N VAL A 360 22.69 2.68 -19.60
CA VAL A 360 21.98 3.79 -18.93
C VAL A 360 22.97 4.68 -18.16
N GLN A 361 23.90 4.08 -17.40
CA GLN A 361 24.92 4.83 -16.65
C GLN A 361 25.77 5.72 -17.57
N LEU A 362 26.36 5.15 -18.62
CA LEU A 362 27.26 5.88 -19.51
C LEU A 362 26.53 6.93 -20.36
N ALA A 363 25.30 6.63 -20.79
CA ALA A 363 24.50 7.59 -21.56
C ALA A 363 24.14 8.82 -20.73
N GLN A 364 23.76 8.63 -19.46
CA GLN A 364 23.42 9.74 -18.56
C GLN A 364 24.65 10.56 -18.14
N ASP A 365 25.81 9.94 -17.98
CA ASP A 365 27.05 10.61 -17.56
C ASP A 365 27.82 11.23 -18.74
N SER A 366 27.32 11.08 -19.97
CA SER A 366 28.00 11.52 -21.20
C SER A 366 28.07 13.03 -21.39
N LEU A 367 27.13 13.78 -20.79
CA LEU A 367 27.06 15.23 -20.90
C LEU A 367 27.42 15.92 -19.58
N PRO A 368 28.21 17.02 -19.64
CA PRO A 368 28.52 17.80 -18.45
C PRO A 368 27.27 18.46 -17.88
N GLU A 369 27.18 18.53 -16.55
CA GLU A 369 26.04 19.15 -15.84
C GLU A 369 25.84 20.65 -16.14
N ASN A 370 26.73 21.30 -16.90
CA ASN A 370 26.61 22.71 -17.28
C ASN A 370 26.03 22.93 -18.70
N GLY A 371 25.64 21.88 -19.41
CA GLY A 371 25.04 22.01 -20.76
C GLY A 371 23.65 22.66 -20.73
N SER A 372 23.23 23.27 -21.83
CA SER A 372 21.84 23.74 -22.05
C SER A 372 20.84 22.59 -22.25
N GLN A 373 21.35 21.38 -22.50
CA GLN A 373 20.56 20.18 -22.80
C GLN A 373 20.79 19.09 -21.77
N GLN A 374 19.83 18.17 -21.69
CA GLN A 374 19.87 17.00 -20.82
C GLN A 374 19.55 15.75 -21.62
N ILE A 375 20.13 14.64 -21.18
CA ILE A 375 19.94 13.34 -21.79
C ILE A 375 19.37 12.39 -20.75
N HIS A 376 18.32 11.70 -21.16
CA HIS A 376 17.59 10.74 -20.38
C HIS A 376 17.69 9.39 -21.09
N ALA A 377 18.31 8.41 -20.45
CA ALA A 377 18.39 7.05 -20.95
C ALA A 377 17.49 6.13 -20.13
N PHE A 378 16.79 5.23 -20.82
CA PHE A 378 15.90 4.24 -20.23
C PHE A 378 16.05 2.89 -20.94
N SER A 379 15.92 1.82 -20.17
CA SER A 379 16.01 0.43 -20.64
C SER A 379 14.89 -0.41 -20.04
N SER A 380 14.64 -1.60 -20.60
CA SER A 380 13.74 -2.57 -19.98
C SER A 380 14.16 -2.91 -18.54
N THR A 381 15.45 -3.12 -18.28
CA THR A 381 15.93 -3.39 -16.91
C THR A 381 15.71 -2.27 -15.92
N THR A 382 15.75 -1.00 -16.35
CA THR A 382 15.48 0.10 -15.42
C THR A 382 14.03 0.11 -14.99
N LEU A 383 13.10 -0.32 -15.84
CA LEU A 383 11.71 -0.51 -15.44
C LEU A 383 11.59 -1.60 -14.37
N ASP A 384 12.23 -2.74 -14.59
CA ASP A 384 12.24 -3.86 -13.64
C ASP A 384 12.87 -3.46 -12.30
N ASP A 385 14.00 -2.74 -12.34
CA ASP A 385 14.69 -2.24 -11.15
C ASP A 385 13.79 -1.25 -10.36
N ILE A 386 13.03 -0.37 -11.05
CA ILE A 386 12.05 0.53 -10.41
C ILE A 386 10.91 -0.27 -9.74
N LEU A 387 10.35 -1.25 -10.45
CA LEU A 387 9.27 -2.08 -9.93
C LEU A 387 9.73 -2.91 -8.73
N HIS A 388 10.94 -3.46 -8.80
CA HIS A 388 11.55 -4.18 -7.69
C HIS A 388 11.80 -3.25 -6.49
N ALA A 389 12.35 -2.05 -6.70
CA ALA A 389 12.53 -1.06 -5.64
C ALA A 389 11.20 -0.61 -5.02
N PHE A 390 10.13 -0.51 -5.83
CA PHE A 390 8.78 -0.25 -5.33
C PHE A 390 8.21 -1.44 -4.55
N SER A 391 8.61 -2.68 -4.87
CA SER A 391 8.21 -3.87 -4.12
C SER A 391 8.98 -4.07 -2.81
N GLU A 392 10.18 -3.48 -2.70
CA GLU A 392 11.05 -3.67 -1.55
C GLU A 392 10.44 -3.04 -0.29
N VAL A 393 10.15 -3.90 0.69
CA VAL A 393 9.57 -3.48 1.96
C VAL A 393 10.67 -2.89 2.83
N SER A 394 10.59 -1.58 3.07
CA SER A 394 11.43 -0.98 4.10
C SER A 394 10.93 -1.41 5.48
N ALA A 395 11.60 -2.39 6.08
CA ALA A 395 11.29 -2.87 7.43
C ALA A 395 11.23 -1.73 8.46
N ALA A 396 12.02 -0.66 8.26
CA ALA A 396 12.01 0.54 9.08
C ALA A 396 10.66 1.29 9.07
N ARG A 397 10.00 1.46 7.92
CA ARG A 397 8.68 2.12 7.85
C ARG A 397 7.59 1.26 8.49
N VAL A 398 7.62 -0.06 8.25
CA VAL A 398 6.68 -1.00 8.87
C VAL A 398 6.86 -1.00 10.38
N ALA A 399 8.06 -1.28 10.88
CA ALA A 399 8.35 -1.26 12.32
C ALA A 399 8.01 0.10 12.95
N GLY A 400 8.36 1.21 12.29
CA GLY A 400 8.02 2.56 12.74
C GLY A 400 6.51 2.80 12.90
N GLY A 401 5.70 2.37 11.92
CA GLY A 401 4.24 2.50 12.00
C GLY A 401 3.61 1.63 13.08
N TYR A 402 4.09 0.38 13.27
CA TYR A 402 3.64 -0.49 14.35
C TYR A 402 4.03 0.06 15.73
N LEU A 403 5.25 0.58 15.90
CA LEU A 403 5.68 1.23 17.13
C LEU A 403 4.86 2.49 17.44
N LEU A 404 4.54 3.29 16.42
CA LEU A 404 3.69 4.47 16.58
C LEU A 404 2.28 4.09 17.05
N MET A 405 1.67 3.05 16.44
CA MET A 405 0.37 2.55 16.86
C MET A 405 0.39 1.96 18.28
N LEU A 406 1.47 1.27 18.65
CA LEU A 406 1.67 0.75 19.99
C LEU A 406 1.81 1.87 21.02
N ALA A 407 2.57 2.91 20.71
CA ALA A 407 2.68 4.11 21.56
C ALA A 407 1.32 4.79 21.72
N TYR A 408 0.58 4.96 20.62
CA TYR A 408 -0.78 5.51 20.64
C TYR A 408 -1.71 4.69 21.54
N ALA A 409 -1.72 3.36 21.39
CA ALA A 409 -2.55 2.47 22.21
C ALA A 409 -2.16 2.49 23.70
N CYS A 410 -0.88 2.54 24.00
CA CYS A 410 -0.41 2.65 25.38
C CYS A 410 -0.86 3.98 26.01
N VAL A 411 -0.68 5.11 25.32
CA VAL A 411 -1.00 6.44 25.85
C VAL A 411 -2.51 6.63 26.03
N THR A 412 -3.32 6.22 25.06
CA THR A 412 -4.78 6.40 25.09
C THR A 412 -5.48 5.52 26.15
N MET A 413 -4.92 4.33 26.44
CA MET A 413 -5.43 3.41 27.47
C MET A 413 -4.80 3.62 28.85
N LEU A 414 -3.82 4.53 28.97
CA LEU A 414 -3.23 4.88 30.25
C LEU A 414 -4.20 5.76 31.03
N ARG A 415 -4.65 5.27 32.20
CA ARG A 415 -5.42 6.07 33.15
C ARG A 415 -4.51 6.53 34.27
N TRP A 416 -4.81 7.71 34.83
CA TRP A 416 -4.03 8.31 35.92
C TRP A 416 -4.02 7.44 37.20
N ASP A 417 -5.06 6.62 37.37
CA ASP A 417 -5.11 5.60 38.41
C ASP A 417 -4.27 4.38 38.01
N CYS A 418 -3.06 4.28 38.56
CA CYS A 418 -2.08 3.23 38.23
C CYS A 418 -2.59 1.80 38.44
N ALA A 419 -3.58 1.59 39.32
CA ALA A 419 -4.20 0.28 39.56
C ALA A 419 -5.37 -0.05 38.61
N GLN A 420 -5.89 0.94 37.88
CA GLN A 420 -6.97 0.78 36.88
C GLN A 420 -6.51 1.03 35.44
N SER A 421 -5.24 1.36 35.24
CA SER A 421 -4.64 1.53 33.93
C SER A 421 -4.85 0.29 33.04
N GLN A 422 -4.97 0.51 31.72
CA GLN A 422 -5.13 -0.56 30.73
C GLN A 422 -4.04 -0.54 29.66
N GLY A 423 -2.89 0.10 29.94
CA GLY A 423 -1.79 0.19 28.98
C GLY A 423 -1.31 -1.19 28.51
N ALA A 424 -1.22 -2.16 29.42
CA ALA A 424 -0.86 -3.55 29.11
C ALA A 424 -1.88 -4.26 28.20
N VAL A 425 -3.18 -3.94 28.34
CA VAL A 425 -4.24 -4.48 27.48
C VAL A 425 -4.14 -3.90 26.07
N GLY A 426 -3.90 -2.59 25.96
CA GLY A 426 -3.66 -1.93 24.66
C GLY A 426 -2.43 -2.51 23.96
N LEU A 427 -1.33 -2.69 24.70
CA LEU A 427 -0.11 -3.32 24.19
C LEU A 427 -0.36 -4.75 23.69
N ALA A 428 -0.96 -5.60 24.52
CA ALA A 428 -1.29 -6.97 24.16
C ALA A 428 -2.30 -7.05 22.99
N GLY A 429 -3.23 -6.10 22.93
CA GLY A 429 -4.20 -5.99 21.84
C GLY A 429 -3.55 -5.66 20.50
N VAL A 430 -2.69 -4.64 20.44
CA VAL A 430 -1.97 -4.29 19.19
C VAL A 430 -1.05 -5.42 18.74
N LEU A 431 -0.35 -6.08 19.66
CA LEU A 431 0.47 -7.26 19.35
C LEU A 431 -0.36 -8.43 18.84
N LEU A 432 -1.56 -8.64 19.39
CA LEU A 432 -2.49 -9.66 18.92
C LEU A 432 -3.00 -9.36 17.50
N VAL A 433 -3.32 -8.11 17.17
CA VAL A 433 -3.70 -7.71 15.80
C VAL A 433 -2.53 -7.88 14.85
N ALA A 434 -1.32 -7.50 15.25
CA ALA A 434 -0.11 -7.73 14.44
C ALA A 434 0.09 -9.22 14.13
N LEU A 435 -0.09 -10.08 15.15
CA LEU A 435 -0.04 -11.53 14.98
C LEU A 435 -1.16 -12.04 14.07
N ALA A 436 -2.37 -11.51 14.21
CA ALA A 436 -3.51 -11.87 13.37
C ALA A 436 -3.29 -11.47 11.90
N VAL A 437 -2.74 -10.28 11.63
CA VAL A 437 -2.35 -9.83 10.29
C VAL A 437 -1.29 -10.76 9.69
N ALA A 438 -0.22 -11.06 10.44
CA ALA A 438 0.82 -11.97 9.99
C ALA A 438 0.27 -13.38 9.73
N SER A 439 -0.66 -13.85 10.55
CA SER A 439 -1.31 -15.16 10.38
C SER A 439 -2.23 -15.21 9.17
N GLY A 440 -2.96 -14.12 8.87
CA GLY A 440 -3.83 -14.02 7.71
C GLY A 440 -3.02 -13.99 6.42
N LEU A 441 -1.92 -13.24 6.37
CA LEU A 441 -0.98 -13.26 5.25
C LEU A 441 -0.31 -14.64 5.10
N GLY A 442 0.08 -15.29 6.20
CA GLY A 442 0.62 -16.64 6.18
C GLY A 442 -0.38 -17.67 5.65
N LEU A 443 -1.66 -17.55 6.01
CA LEU A 443 -2.73 -18.38 5.45
C LEU A 443 -2.92 -18.12 3.94
N CYS A 444 -2.83 -16.86 3.49
CA CYS A 444 -2.90 -16.53 2.06
C CYS A 444 -1.75 -17.16 1.27
N ALA A 445 -0.53 -17.17 1.83
CA ALA A 445 0.62 -17.85 1.23
C ALA A 445 0.40 -19.36 1.12
N LEU A 446 -0.18 -19.99 2.15
CA LEU A 446 -0.53 -21.42 2.11
C LEU A 446 -1.62 -21.76 1.08
N LEU A 447 -2.49 -20.81 0.77
CA LEU A 447 -3.50 -20.94 -0.29
C LEU A 447 -2.94 -20.69 -1.69
N GLY A 448 -1.65 -20.35 -1.82
CA GLY A 448 -0.99 -20.11 -3.10
C GLY A 448 -1.32 -18.76 -3.74
N ILE A 449 -1.78 -17.78 -2.96
CA ILE A 449 -2.05 -16.43 -3.46
C ILE A 449 -0.72 -15.67 -3.54
N ALA A 450 -0.31 -15.27 -4.74
CA ALA A 450 0.90 -14.49 -4.96
C ALA A 450 0.84 -13.12 -4.25
N PHE A 451 1.98 -12.67 -3.74
CA PHE A 451 2.14 -11.38 -3.09
C PHE A 451 2.55 -10.33 -4.12
N ASN A 452 2.12 -9.09 -3.90
CA ASN A 452 2.47 -7.94 -4.73
C ASN A 452 2.95 -6.77 -3.86
N ALA A 453 3.53 -5.74 -4.49
CA ALA A 453 4.04 -4.57 -3.78
C ALA A 453 2.98 -3.87 -2.90
N ALA A 454 1.73 -3.76 -3.38
CA ALA A 454 0.64 -3.13 -2.63
C ALA A 454 0.26 -3.92 -1.36
N THR A 455 0.27 -5.26 -1.44
CA THR A 455 -0.04 -6.14 -0.31
C THR A 455 1.02 -6.08 0.77
N THR A 456 2.30 -5.98 0.42
CA THR A 456 3.37 -5.94 1.41
C THR A 456 3.50 -4.55 2.05
N GLN A 457 3.17 -3.48 1.31
CA GLN A 457 3.32 -2.10 1.80
C GLN A 457 2.07 -1.53 2.48
N VAL A 458 0.87 -1.71 1.92
CA VAL A 458 -0.34 -1.01 2.38
C VAL A 458 -1.17 -1.87 3.32
N LEU A 459 -1.33 -3.16 2.99
CA LEU A 459 -2.25 -4.04 3.70
C LEU A 459 -1.96 -4.18 5.21
N PRO A 460 -0.70 -4.28 5.67
CA PRO A 460 -0.43 -4.40 7.10
C PRO A 460 -0.91 -3.19 7.90
N PHE A 461 -0.77 -1.97 7.35
CA PHE A 461 -1.23 -0.75 8.03
C PHE A 461 -2.76 -0.62 7.99
N LEU A 462 -3.37 -0.92 6.84
CA LEU A 462 -4.82 -0.91 6.67
C LEU A 462 -5.49 -1.88 7.65
N ALA A 463 -5.01 -3.13 7.69
CA ALA A 463 -5.57 -4.17 8.55
C ALA A 463 -5.32 -3.90 10.04
N LEU A 464 -4.17 -3.32 10.40
CA LEU A 464 -3.88 -2.89 11.76
C LEU A 464 -4.87 -1.82 12.22
N GLY A 465 -5.15 -0.81 11.39
CA GLY A 465 -6.13 0.23 11.71
C GLY A 465 -7.52 -0.33 11.95
N ILE A 466 -7.99 -1.23 11.08
CA ILE A 466 -9.30 -1.89 11.22
C ILE A 466 -9.36 -2.73 12.50
N GLY A 467 -8.35 -3.56 12.77
CA GLY A 467 -8.37 -4.46 13.94
C GLY A 467 -8.22 -3.75 15.28
N VAL A 468 -7.48 -2.64 15.30
CA VAL A 468 -7.25 -1.86 16.53
C VAL A 468 -8.52 -1.11 16.97
N ASP A 469 -9.37 -0.65 16.04
CA ASP A 469 -10.66 -0.02 16.37
C ASP A 469 -11.57 -0.94 17.22
N ASP A 470 -11.72 -2.19 16.80
CA ASP A 470 -12.54 -3.18 17.52
C ASP A 470 -11.99 -3.47 18.94
N ILE A 471 -10.66 -3.47 19.09
CA ILE A 471 -9.98 -3.64 20.39
C ILE A 471 -10.25 -2.47 21.32
N PHE A 472 -10.15 -1.23 20.82
CA PHE A 472 -10.46 -0.04 21.60
C PHE A 472 -11.93 -0.03 22.04
N LEU A 473 -12.83 -0.37 21.13
CA LEU A 473 -14.27 -0.43 21.40
C LEU A 473 -14.60 -1.44 22.51
N LEU A 474 -14.03 -2.65 22.42
CA LEU A 474 -14.23 -3.69 23.44
C LEU A 474 -13.60 -3.29 24.78
N ALA A 475 -12.37 -2.81 24.79
CA ALA A 475 -11.68 -2.41 26.03
C ALA A 475 -12.38 -1.25 26.74
N HIS A 476 -12.89 -0.26 25.99
CA HIS A 476 -13.65 0.85 26.57
C HIS A 476 -14.96 0.36 27.19
N ALA A 477 -15.76 -0.41 26.44
CA ALA A 477 -17.02 -0.96 26.94
C ALA A 477 -16.82 -1.90 28.12
N PHE A 478 -15.69 -2.60 28.17
CA PHE A 478 -15.29 -3.43 29.29
C PHE A 478 -15.13 -2.63 30.59
N THR A 479 -14.61 -1.39 30.51
CA THR A 479 -14.51 -0.49 31.67
C THR A 479 -15.82 0.16 32.08
N GLU A 480 -16.71 0.46 31.13
CA GLU A 480 -18.02 1.06 31.40
C GLU A 480 -19.06 0.06 31.94
N ALA A 481 -18.73 -1.24 32.01
CA ALA A 481 -19.64 -2.27 32.48
C ALA A 481 -20.14 -1.99 33.94
N PRO A 482 -21.45 -2.14 34.21
CA PRO A 482 -22.07 -1.73 35.46
C PRO A 482 -21.45 -2.39 36.70
N SER A 483 -21.31 -1.60 37.76
CA SER A 483 -20.79 -1.99 39.07
C SER A 483 -21.81 -2.87 39.82
N GLY A 484 -21.83 -4.16 39.50
CA GLY A 484 -22.75 -5.14 40.09
C GLY A 484 -22.73 -6.52 39.43
N THR A 485 -22.08 -6.67 38.26
CA THR A 485 -21.94 -7.96 37.59
C THR A 485 -20.87 -8.84 38.27
N PRO A 486 -21.15 -10.14 38.47
CA PRO A 486 -20.16 -11.07 39.03
C PRO A 486 -18.96 -11.19 38.09
N LEU A 487 -17.75 -11.36 38.66
CA LEU A 487 -16.49 -11.44 37.92
C LEU A 487 -16.50 -12.52 36.82
N GLN A 488 -17.28 -13.58 37.02
CA GLN A 488 -17.39 -14.70 36.10
C GLN A 488 -18.24 -14.41 34.85
N GLU A 489 -19.13 -13.42 34.90
CA GLU A 489 -20.04 -13.09 33.79
C GLU A 489 -19.66 -11.77 33.11
N ARG A 490 -18.72 -11.00 33.68
CA ARG A 490 -18.36 -9.66 33.22
C ARG A 490 -17.87 -9.61 31.75
N THR A 491 -17.09 -10.60 31.33
CA THR A 491 -16.64 -10.72 29.92
C THR A 491 -17.79 -11.14 29.00
N GLY A 492 -18.72 -11.97 29.50
CA GLY A 492 -19.96 -12.33 28.79
C GLY A 492 -20.84 -11.11 28.53
N GLU A 493 -21.04 -10.28 29.55
CA GLU A 493 -21.83 -9.04 29.47
C GLU A 493 -21.23 -8.04 28.47
N CYS A 494 -19.90 -7.87 28.49
CA CYS A 494 -19.19 -7.01 27.54
C CYS A 494 -19.40 -7.49 26.09
N LEU A 495 -19.22 -8.79 25.85
CA LEU A 495 -19.38 -9.39 24.52
C LEU A 495 -20.85 -9.40 24.05
N GLN A 496 -21.80 -9.55 24.99
CA GLN A 496 -23.23 -9.44 24.71
C GLN A 496 -23.63 -8.03 24.24
N ARG A 497 -23.00 -7.00 24.82
CA ARG A 497 -23.30 -5.60 24.52
C ARG A 497 -22.64 -5.12 23.22
N MET A 498 -21.34 -5.41 23.05
CA MET A 498 -20.54 -4.87 21.94
C MET A 498 -20.28 -5.86 20.80
N GLY A 499 -20.27 -7.16 21.10
CA GLY A 499 -19.97 -8.21 20.12
C GLY A 499 -20.85 -8.19 18.87
N PRO A 500 -22.18 -7.88 18.93
CA PRO A 500 -22.97 -7.73 17.71
C PRO A 500 -22.50 -6.58 16.81
N SER A 501 -22.01 -5.48 17.39
CA SER A 501 -21.48 -4.34 16.63
C SER A 501 -20.18 -4.71 15.94
N VAL A 502 -19.25 -5.33 16.67
CA VAL A 502 -17.94 -5.79 16.14
C VAL A 502 -18.13 -6.86 15.06
N ALA A 503 -19.06 -7.79 15.24
CA ALA A 503 -19.39 -8.79 14.22
C ALA A 503 -19.98 -8.14 12.97
N LEU A 504 -20.85 -7.16 13.12
CA LEU A 504 -21.45 -6.46 11.98
C LEU A 504 -20.40 -5.69 11.17
N THR A 505 -19.52 -4.93 11.83
CA THR A 505 -18.44 -4.18 11.16
C THR A 505 -17.46 -5.12 10.46
N SER A 506 -17.01 -6.17 11.15
CA SER A 506 -16.08 -7.16 10.60
C SER A 506 -16.66 -7.94 9.42
N ILE A 507 -17.90 -8.43 9.52
CA ILE A 507 -18.57 -9.16 8.42
C ILE A 507 -18.80 -8.22 7.24
N ASN A 508 -19.22 -6.98 7.48
CA ASN A 508 -19.39 -5.99 6.42
C ASN A 508 -18.07 -5.70 5.69
N ASN A 509 -16.98 -5.50 6.44
CA ASN A 509 -15.64 -5.29 5.86
C ASN A 509 -15.18 -6.52 5.05
N MET A 510 -15.38 -7.72 5.59
CA MET A 510 -15.04 -8.97 4.90
C MET A 510 -15.82 -9.12 3.58
N VAL A 511 -17.14 -8.88 3.60
CA VAL A 511 -17.98 -8.92 2.40
C VAL A 511 -17.58 -7.83 1.40
N ALA A 512 -17.26 -6.62 1.87
CA ALA A 512 -16.80 -5.54 1.01
C ALA A 512 -15.50 -5.90 0.27
N PHE A 513 -14.50 -6.47 0.98
CA PHE A 513 -13.27 -6.93 0.34
C PHE A 513 -13.49 -8.14 -0.59
N PHE A 514 -14.39 -9.08 -0.24
CA PHE A 514 -14.77 -10.16 -1.16
C PHE A 514 -15.46 -9.64 -2.43
N MET A 515 -16.33 -8.63 -2.32
CA MET A 515 -16.93 -8.00 -3.49
C MET A 515 -15.90 -7.26 -4.33
N ALA A 516 -14.90 -6.63 -3.71
CA ALA A 516 -13.78 -6.01 -4.42
C ALA A 516 -12.89 -7.03 -5.16
N ALA A 517 -12.88 -8.31 -4.75
CA ALA A 517 -12.16 -9.37 -5.44
C ALA A 517 -12.78 -9.79 -6.78
N LEU A 518 -13.96 -9.28 -7.13
CA LEU A 518 -14.56 -9.44 -8.46
C LEU A 518 -13.89 -8.57 -9.53
N VAL A 519 -13.02 -7.63 -9.12
CA VAL A 519 -12.25 -6.81 -10.07
C VAL A 519 -11.32 -7.72 -10.91
N PRO A 520 -11.34 -7.59 -12.25
CA PRO A 520 -10.62 -8.49 -13.14
C PRO A 520 -9.08 -8.38 -13.09
N ILE A 521 -8.55 -7.28 -12.54
CA ILE A 521 -7.11 -7.00 -12.43
C ILE A 521 -6.47 -7.92 -11.37
N PRO A 522 -5.55 -8.84 -11.73
CA PRO A 522 -5.00 -9.84 -10.81
C PRO A 522 -4.37 -9.26 -9.55
N ALA A 523 -3.61 -8.17 -9.66
CA ALA A 523 -2.99 -7.51 -8.52
C ALA A 523 -4.02 -7.04 -7.47
N LEU A 524 -5.10 -6.39 -7.92
CA LEU A 524 -6.17 -5.90 -7.04
C LEU A 524 -7.02 -7.04 -6.48
N ARG A 525 -7.25 -8.08 -7.28
CA ARG A 525 -7.94 -9.30 -6.84
C ARG A 525 -7.16 -10.02 -5.74
N ALA A 526 -5.84 -10.20 -5.91
CA ALA A 526 -5.00 -10.79 -4.87
C ALA A 526 -5.00 -9.93 -3.59
N PHE A 527 -4.86 -8.61 -3.73
CA PHE A 527 -4.90 -7.68 -2.60
C PHE A 527 -6.22 -7.76 -1.80
N SER A 528 -7.34 -7.74 -2.49
CA SER A 528 -8.67 -7.79 -1.87
C SER A 528 -8.98 -9.15 -1.23
N LEU A 529 -8.59 -10.27 -1.85
CA LEU A 529 -8.69 -11.60 -1.23
C LEU A 529 -7.83 -11.70 0.04
N GLN A 530 -6.59 -11.21 -0.01
CA GLN A 530 -5.72 -11.18 1.16
C GLN A 530 -6.31 -10.30 2.28
N ALA A 531 -6.84 -9.13 1.94
CA ALA A 531 -7.51 -8.25 2.90
C ALA A 531 -8.73 -8.90 3.55
N ALA A 532 -9.57 -9.60 2.79
CA ALA A 532 -10.72 -10.32 3.31
C ALA A 532 -10.32 -11.41 4.32
N ILE A 533 -9.29 -12.20 3.98
CA ILE A 533 -8.76 -13.28 4.86
C ILE A 533 -8.14 -12.69 6.12
N VAL A 534 -7.36 -11.60 6.00
CA VAL A 534 -6.73 -10.91 7.13
C VAL A 534 -7.78 -10.31 8.05
N VAL A 535 -8.81 -9.64 7.53
CA VAL A 535 -9.92 -9.11 8.33
C VAL A 535 -10.69 -10.24 9.03
N GLY A 536 -10.89 -11.38 8.36
CA GLY A 536 -11.46 -12.57 8.99
C GLY A 536 -10.61 -13.11 10.15
N CYS A 537 -9.28 -13.16 9.99
CA CYS A 537 -8.35 -13.55 11.05
C CYS A 537 -8.36 -12.54 12.22
N ASN A 538 -8.42 -11.24 11.92
CA ASN A 538 -8.55 -10.18 12.92
C ASN A 538 -9.86 -10.33 13.72
N PHE A 539 -10.99 -10.56 13.04
CA PHE A 539 -12.27 -10.81 13.68
C PHE A 539 -12.21 -12.02 14.63
N ALA A 540 -11.60 -13.12 14.19
CA ALA A 540 -11.43 -14.29 15.04
C ALA A 540 -10.53 -14.00 16.26
N ALA A 541 -9.42 -13.28 16.07
CA ALA A 541 -8.52 -12.89 17.16
C ALA A 541 -9.21 -11.99 18.19
N VAL A 542 -9.96 -10.98 17.72
CA VAL A 542 -10.66 -10.01 18.57
C VAL A 542 -11.87 -10.59 19.28
N MET A 543 -12.60 -11.55 18.69
CA MET A 543 -13.76 -12.16 19.33
C MET A 543 -13.41 -13.36 20.22
N LEU A 544 -12.31 -14.07 19.96
CA LEU A 544 -11.94 -15.28 20.71
C LEU A 544 -10.78 -15.06 21.69
N VAL A 545 -9.71 -14.42 21.25
CA VAL A 545 -8.45 -14.34 22.01
C VAL A 545 -8.39 -13.05 22.85
N PHE A 546 -8.81 -11.92 22.30
CA PHE A 546 -8.79 -10.64 23.03
C PHE A 546 -9.64 -10.63 24.31
N PRO A 547 -10.85 -11.22 24.36
CA PRO A 547 -11.62 -11.29 25.60
C PRO A 547 -10.93 -12.14 26.67
N ALA A 548 -10.09 -13.11 26.29
CA ALA A 548 -9.25 -13.83 27.21
C ALA A 548 -8.16 -12.92 27.82
N VAL A 549 -7.59 -12.00 27.03
CA VAL A 549 -6.65 -10.97 27.56
C VAL A 549 -7.38 -10.04 28.54
N LEU A 550 -8.58 -9.58 28.22
CA LEU A 550 -9.41 -8.76 29.13
C LEU A 550 -9.74 -9.49 30.43
N SER A 551 -10.02 -10.80 30.36
CA SER A 551 -10.30 -11.61 31.55
C SER A 551 -9.09 -11.78 32.48
N LEU A 552 -7.88 -11.88 31.92
CA LEU A 552 -6.65 -11.94 32.71
C LEU A 552 -6.35 -10.58 33.36
N ASP A 553 -6.59 -9.50 32.61
CA ASP A 553 -6.45 -8.14 33.13
C ASP A 553 -7.44 -7.85 34.27
N LEU A 554 -8.68 -8.36 34.19
CA LEU A 554 -9.62 -8.34 35.31
C LEU A 554 -9.04 -8.98 36.57
N HIS A 555 -8.48 -10.17 36.42
CA HIS A 555 -7.93 -10.91 37.56
C HIS A 555 -6.77 -10.14 38.20
N ARG A 556 -5.92 -9.52 37.36
CA ARG A 556 -4.84 -8.62 37.81
C ARG A 556 -5.37 -7.40 38.57
N ARG A 557 -6.42 -6.73 38.07
CA ARG A 557 -7.04 -5.57 38.74
C ARG A 557 -7.68 -5.94 40.07
N HIS A 558 -8.31 -7.11 40.14
CA HIS A 558 -8.86 -7.63 41.38
C HIS A 558 -7.76 -7.85 42.43
N CYS A 559 -6.57 -8.27 42.01
CA CYS A 559 -5.38 -8.42 42.86
C CYS A 559 -4.57 -7.12 43.08
N GLN A 560 -5.00 -5.96 42.56
CA GLN A 560 -4.37 -4.64 42.72
C GLN A 560 -2.86 -4.59 42.37
N ARG A 561 -2.46 -5.23 41.28
CA ARG A 561 -1.06 -5.25 40.80
C ARG A 561 -0.81 -4.20 39.70
N LEU A 562 0.43 -3.71 39.58
CA LEU A 562 0.82 -2.73 38.56
C LEU A 562 0.78 -3.30 37.11
N ASP A 563 0.60 -2.42 36.12
CA ASP A 563 0.42 -2.77 34.69
C ASP A 563 1.70 -3.32 34.00
N VAL A 564 2.86 -2.66 34.18
CA VAL A 564 4.07 -2.92 33.38
C VAL A 564 5.03 -3.92 34.05
N LEU A 565 4.93 -4.09 35.37
CA LEU A 565 5.72 -5.04 36.16
C LEU A 565 4.78 -5.83 37.09
N CYS A 566 4.22 -6.93 36.57
CA CYS A 566 3.19 -7.77 37.19
C CYS A 566 3.54 -8.39 38.58
N CYS A 567 4.72 -8.10 39.10
CA CYS A 567 5.26 -8.64 40.36
C CYS A 567 5.13 -7.65 41.54
N PHE A 568 4.91 -6.36 41.31
CA PHE A 568 4.82 -5.36 42.39
C PHE A 568 3.37 -4.91 42.64
N SER A 569 2.96 -4.93 43.92
CA SER A 569 1.69 -4.38 44.38
C SER A 569 1.76 -2.86 44.50
N SER A 570 0.66 -2.17 44.20
CA SER A 570 0.53 -0.71 44.39
C SER A 570 0.82 -0.31 45.86
N PRO A 571 1.69 0.69 46.13
CA PRO A 571 1.96 1.18 47.48
C PRO A 571 0.79 1.99 48.11
N CYS A 572 -0.29 2.26 47.37
CA CYS A 572 -1.45 2.99 47.86
C CYS A 572 -2.70 2.10 47.96
N SER A 573 -2.69 1.13 48.86
CA SER A 573 -3.92 0.43 49.27
C SER A 573 -4.11 0.61 50.77
N ALA A 574 -5.03 1.49 51.16
CA ALA A 574 -5.57 1.51 52.51
C ALA A 574 -6.24 0.16 52.77
N ARG A 575 -5.57 -0.72 53.52
CA ARG A 575 -6.19 -1.96 54.02
C ARG A 575 -7.28 -1.57 55.02
N VAL A 576 -8.54 -1.66 54.61
CA VAL A 576 -9.65 -1.74 55.56
C VAL A 576 -9.67 -3.17 56.11
N ILE A 577 -9.16 -3.36 57.32
CA ILE A 577 -9.30 -4.62 58.05
C ILE A 577 -10.66 -4.57 58.75
N GLN A 578 -11.64 -5.33 58.26
CA GLN A 578 -12.85 -5.62 59.04
C GLN A 578 -12.49 -6.68 60.09
N ILE A 579 -12.38 -6.25 61.35
CA ILE A 579 -12.27 -7.18 62.49
C ILE A 579 -13.69 -7.57 62.88
N LEU A 580 -14.07 -8.83 62.62
CA LEU A 580 -15.26 -9.44 63.21
C LEU A 580 -14.88 -9.86 64.64
N PRO A 581 -15.61 -9.44 65.70
CA PRO A 581 -15.25 -9.81 67.05
C PRO A 581 -15.48 -11.31 67.27
N GLN A 582 -14.45 -11.96 67.82
CA GLN A 582 -14.46 -13.36 68.22
C GLN A 582 -15.09 -13.47 69.62
N GLU A 583 -16.20 -14.21 69.72
CA GLU A 583 -16.90 -14.54 70.96
C GLU A 583 -15.94 -15.22 71.95
N LEU A 584 -15.72 -14.58 73.11
CA LEU A 584 -15.05 -15.20 74.26
C LEU A 584 -16.10 -15.43 75.34
N ALA A 585 -16.44 -16.70 75.55
CA ALA A 585 -17.23 -17.18 76.66
C ALA A 585 -16.57 -16.78 77.99
N ASP A 586 -17.29 -16.13 78.91
CA ASP A 586 -17.83 -16.76 80.13
C ASP A 586 -18.38 -15.69 81.11
N ARG A 587 -19.55 -15.97 81.70
CA ARG A 587 -20.23 -15.37 82.88
C ARG A 587 -21.60 -14.68 82.68
N THR A 588 -22.58 -15.35 83.27
CA THR A 588 -23.98 -15.03 83.59
C THR A 588 -24.19 -13.78 84.47
N VAL A 589 -25.11 -12.84 84.10
CA VAL A 589 -26.27 -12.28 84.88
C VAL A 589 -27.19 -11.44 83.91
N PRO A 590 -28.38 -10.89 84.27
CA PRO A 590 -29.66 -11.25 83.65
C PRO A 590 -30.34 -10.16 82.77
N VAL A 591 -31.23 -10.65 81.91
CA VAL A 591 -32.40 -10.07 81.22
C VAL A 591 -32.66 -8.55 81.33
N GLY A 592 -32.63 -7.90 80.17
CA GLY A 592 -33.49 -6.76 79.82
C GLY A 592 -32.75 -5.45 79.53
N ILE A 593 -32.40 -5.22 78.26
CA ILE A 593 -32.31 -3.93 77.52
C ILE A 593 -31.69 -4.23 76.14
N ALA A 594 -32.25 -3.66 75.07
CA ALA A 594 -31.79 -3.83 73.69
C ALA A 594 -30.33 -3.33 73.51
N HIS A 595 -29.42 -4.22 73.11
CA HIS A 595 -28.05 -3.85 72.74
C HIS A 595 -28.02 -3.26 71.33
N LEU A 596 -27.81 -1.94 71.23
CA LEU A 596 -27.35 -1.29 70.01
C LEU A 596 -25.84 -1.50 69.88
N THR A 597 -25.43 -2.43 69.02
CA THR A 597 -24.02 -2.57 68.58
C THR A 597 -23.64 -1.39 67.71
N ALA A 598 -22.82 -0.47 68.24
CA ALA A 598 -22.19 0.59 67.47
C ALA A 598 -20.84 0.11 66.92
N THR A 599 -20.72 -0.04 65.60
CA THR A 599 -19.43 -0.28 64.92
C THR A 599 -18.61 1.00 64.91
N VAL A 600 -17.49 1.04 65.62
CA VAL A 600 -16.56 2.18 65.58
C VAL A 600 -15.49 1.92 64.53
N GLN A 601 -15.44 2.76 63.49
CA GLN A 601 -14.39 2.74 62.48
C GLN A 601 -13.18 3.56 62.99
N ALA A 602 -12.06 2.90 63.23
CA ALA A 602 -10.78 3.57 63.50
C ALA A 602 -10.01 3.79 62.19
N PHE A 603 -9.39 4.96 62.05
CA PHE A 603 -8.60 5.33 60.87
C PHE A 603 -7.13 5.47 61.26
N ALA A 604 -6.23 4.81 60.53
CA ALA A 604 -4.79 4.99 60.66
C ALA A 604 -4.30 5.84 59.47
N HIS A 605 -3.48 6.86 59.75
CA HIS A 605 -2.84 7.70 58.73
C HIS A 605 -1.32 7.58 58.87
N CYS A 606 -0.59 7.59 57.74
CA CYS A 606 0.86 7.75 57.73
C CYS A 606 1.19 9.19 57.37
N GLU A 607 1.96 9.87 58.22
CA GLU A 607 2.43 11.23 58.00
C GLU A 607 3.78 11.20 57.27
N ALA A 608 3.92 11.99 56.19
CA ALA A 608 5.01 11.85 55.21
C ALA A 608 6.42 12.25 55.71
N SER A 609 6.60 12.58 56.98
CA SER A 609 7.90 13.03 57.53
C SER A 609 8.47 12.15 58.65
N SER A 610 7.76 11.14 59.16
CA SER A 610 8.33 10.21 60.15
C SER A 610 7.65 8.83 60.15
N GLN A 611 8.43 7.76 60.29
CA GLN A 611 7.99 6.35 60.18
C GLN A 611 7.15 5.85 61.39
N HIS A 612 6.19 6.63 61.89
CA HIS A 612 5.29 6.18 62.96
C HIS A 612 3.81 6.27 62.55
N VAL A 613 3.06 5.22 62.86
CA VAL A 613 1.61 5.10 62.59
C VAL A 613 0.85 5.54 63.84
N VAL A 614 -0.02 6.55 63.72
CA VAL A 614 -0.88 7.02 64.81
C VAL A 614 -2.34 6.69 64.49
N THR A 615 -3.07 6.17 65.48
CA THR A 615 -4.49 5.81 65.39
C THR A 615 -5.31 6.80 66.22
N SER A 616 -6.30 7.48 65.62
CA SER A 616 -7.19 8.41 66.33
C SER A 616 -8.65 7.96 66.25
N LEU A 617 -9.37 8.13 67.36
CA LEU A 617 -10.82 7.87 67.48
C LEU A 617 -11.61 9.20 67.56
N PRO A 618 -12.80 9.32 66.94
CA PRO A 618 -13.61 10.54 67.00
C PRO A 618 -14.37 10.70 68.34
N PRO A 619 -14.68 11.94 68.79
CA PRO A 619 -15.41 12.19 70.04
C PRO A 619 -16.95 12.12 69.87
N HIS A 620 -17.64 11.74 70.95
CA HIS A 620 -19.09 11.50 71.07
C HIS A 620 -20.01 12.67 70.62
N ALA A 621 -21.16 12.35 70.02
CA ALA A 621 -22.24 13.31 69.73
C ALA A 621 -23.47 13.09 70.66
N GLN A 622 -24.01 14.20 71.20
CA GLN A 622 -25.18 14.26 72.09
C GLN A 622 -26.52 14.23 71.32
N LEU A 623 -27.58 13.69 71.96
CA LEU A 623 -28.96 13.54 71.46
C LEU A 623 -29.87 14.73 71.83
N VAL A 624 -30.74 15.20 70.92
CA VAL A 624 -31.89 16.11 71.18
C VAL A 624 -33.11 15.68 70.30
N PRO A 625 -34.37 15.70 70.79
CA PRO A 625 -35.55 15.19 70.06
C PRO A 625 -36.38 16.29 69.30
N PRO A 626 -37.34 15.93 68.42
CA PRO A 626 -38.07 16.90 67.56
C PRO A 626 -39.49 17.26 68.05
N PRO A 627 -40.09 18.40 67.62
CA PRO A 627 -41.52 18.66 67.71
C PRO A 627 -42.27 18.67 66.35
N SER A 628 -43.61 18.62 66.48
CA SER A 628 -44.74 18.28 65.58
C SER A 628 -45.25 19.33 64.55
N ASP A 629 -45.72 18.84 63.38
CA ASP A 629 -46.90 19.13 62.47
C ASP A 629 -47.64 20.51 62.48
N PRO A 630 -48.38 20.98 61.41
CA PRO A 630 -49.30 20.19 60.55
C PRO A 630 -49.59 20.64 59.06
N LEU A 631 -50.40 19.80 58.40
CA LEU A 631 -51.16 19.85 57.12
C LEU A 631 -51.52 21.21 56.44
N SER A 632 -51.44 21.25 55.10
CA SER A 632 -52.50 21.78 54.20
C SER A 632 -52.28 21.37 52.72
N SER A 633 -53.40 21.22 52.02
CA SER A 633 -53.70 20.56 50.74
C SER A 633 -53.84 21.53 49.56
N GLU A 634 -53.62 21.09 48.31
CA GLU A 634 -54.31 21.51 47.05
C GLU A 634 -53.97 20.54 45.89
N LEU A 635 -54.84 20.47 44.88
CA LEU A 635 -55.21 19.26 44.11
C LEU A 635 -55.20 19.53 42.57
N PHE A 636 -54.78 18.54 41.75
CA PHE A 636 -54.96 18.31 40.28
C PHE A 636 -54.35 19.31 39.26
N SER A 637 -53.57 18.91 38.22
CA SER A 637 -53.94 18.07 37.05
C SER A 637 -52.73 17.84 36.08
N PRO A 638 -52.84 16.99 35.02
CA PRO A 638 -51.76 16.09 34.56
C PRO A 638 -50.94 16.58 33.34
N GLY A 639 -49.66 16.17 33.27
CA GLY A 639 -48.79 16.37 32.11
C GLY A 639 -47.37 15.86 32.40
N GLY A 640 -46.83 15.02 31.52
CA GLY A 640 -45.69 14.15 31.81
C GLY A 640 -44.31 14.83 31.88
N SER A 641 -43.42 14.22 32.64
CA SER A 641 -41.95 14.24 32.45
C SER A 641 -41.30 13.45 33.59
N THR A 642 -40.64 12.33 33.30
CA THR A 642 -39.70 11.69 34.23
C THR A 642 -38.35 12.43 34.20
N ARG A 643 -38.38 13.71 34.54
CA ARG A 643 -37.23 14.52 34.99
C ARG A 643 -37.69 15.12 36.31
N ASP A 644 -37.24 14.50 37.40
CA ASP A 644 -37.00 15.09 38.73
C ASP A 644 -37.13 14.01 39.80
N LEU A 645 -36.08 13.19 39.92
CA LEU A 645 -35.76 12.39 41.11
C LEU A 645 -34.23 12.23 41.26
N LEU A 646 -33.48 13.31 41.04
CA LEU A 646 -32.06 13.43 41.43
C LEU A 646 -31.76 14.88 41.77
N GLY A 647 -32.30 15.34 42.89
CA GLY A 647 -32.14 16.71 43.35
C GLY A 647 -32.68 16.88 44.75
N GLN A 648 -32.13 16.14 45.71
CA GLN A 648 -32.23 16.53 47.11
C GLN A 648 -30.82 16.55 47.70
N GLU A 649 -30.46 17.75 48.15
CA GLU A 649 -29.17 18.16 48.69
C GLU A 649 -28.72 17.27 49.85
N GLU A 650 -27.55 16.64 49.71
CA GLU A 650 -26.75 16.25 50.88
C GLU A 650 -25.82 17.41 51.23
N GLY A 651 -26.20 18.12 52.29
CA GLY A 651 -25.41 19.16 52.91
C GLY A 651 -24.08 18.65 53.48
N THR A 652 -23.01 19.35 53.08
CA THR A 652 -21.84 19.70 53.90
C THR A 652 -21.26 18.66 54.86
N ARG A 653 -20.20 17.95 54.40
CA ARG A 653 -18.99 17.72 55.21
C ARG A 653 -17.77 17.45 54.33
N GLN A 654 -16.89 18.45 54.29
CA GLN A 654 -15.59 18.44 53.61
C GLN A 654 -14.74 17.24 54.02
N LYS A 655 -14.44 16.35 53.07
CA LYS A 655 -13.28 15.45 53.14
C LYS A 655 -12.19 16.04 52.26
N ALA A 656 -11.05 16.34 52.86
CA ALA A 656 -9.84 16.75 52.15
C ALA A 656 -9.29 15.56 51.36
N ALA A 657 -9.72 15.42 50.10
CA ALA A 657 -9.05 14.58 49.12
C ALA A 657 -7.81 15.31 48.60
N CYS A 658 -6.71 14.58 48.40
CA CYS A 658 -5.56 15.05 47.61
C CYS A 658 -6.07 15.77 46.35
N ARG A 659 -5.70 17.04 46.18
CA ARG A 659 -6.01 17.81 44.98
C ARG A 659 -5.35 17.15 43.77
N SER A 660 -6.13 16.44 42.97
CA SER A 660 -5.77 16.15 41.58
C SER A 660 -5.61 17.48 40.83
N PRO A 661 -4.60 17.66 39.96
CA PRO A 661 -4.44 18.89 39.20
C PRO A 661 -5.68 19.17 38.32
N PRO A 662 -5.99 20.44 38.00
CA PRO A 662 -7.21 20.85 37.28
C PRO A 662 -7.35 20.23 35.88
N CYS A 663 -6.29 19.63 35.32
CA CYS A 663 -6.32 18.88 34.07
C CYS A 663 -6.98 17.48 34.18
N ALA A 664 -7.19 16.96 35.40
CA ALA A 664 -7.76 15.61 35.62
C ALA A 664 -9.28 15.50 35.36
N ARG A 665 -9.96 16.62 35.07
CA ARG A 665 -11.41 16.63 34.73
C ARG A 665 -11.71 16.54 33.23
N TRP A 666 -10.69 16.61 32.37
CA TRP A 666 -10.87 16.56 30.91
C TRP A 666 -10.94 15.11 30.43
N ASN A 667 -12.11 14.49 30.56
CA ASN A 667 -12.42 13.21 29.93
C ASN A 667 -13.12 13.48 28.57
N LEU A 668 -12.73 12.77 27.50
CA LEU A 668 -13.37 12.87 26.18
C LEU A 668 -14.89 12.70 26.28
N ALA A 669 -15.35 11.78 27.12
CA ALA A 669 -16.78 11.56 27.38
C ALA A 669 -17.46 12.78 28.03
N HIS A 670 -16.74 13.54 28.86
CA HIS A 670 -17.25 14.76 29.48
C HIS A 670 -17.38 15.88 28.44
N PHE A 671 -16.37 16.09 27.61
CA PHE A 671 -16.45 17.03 26.48
C PHE A 671 -17.59 16.68 25.52
N ALA A 672 -17.72 15.40 25.14
CA ALA A 672 -18.77 14.94 24.24
C ALA A 672 -20.17 15.19 24.80
N ARG A 673 -20.42 14.91 26.09
CA ARG A 673 -21.73 15.07 26.72
C ARG A 673 -22.09 16.51 27.05
N TYR A 674 -21.15 17.31 27.56
CA TYR A 674 -21.44 18.63 28.11
C TYR A 674 -21.13 19.79 27.17
N GLN A 675 -20.22 19.61 26.20
CA GLN A 675 -19.86 20.66 25.25
C GLN A 675 -20.38 20.37 23.84
N PHE A 676 -20.16 19.15 23.33
CA PHE A 676 -20.49 18.80 21.94
C PHE A 676 -21.98 18.47 21.71
N ALA A 677 -22.58 17.63 22.56
CA ALA A 677 -23.99 17.26 22.45
C ALA A 677 -24.97 18.45 22.52
N PRO A 678 -24.86 19.41 23.48
CA PRO A 678 -25.77 20.54 23.51
C PRO A 678 -25.62 21.46 22.30
N LEU A 679 -24.40 21.59 21.74
CA LEU A 679 -24.17 22.33 20.50
C LEU A 679 -24.91 21.67 19.32
N LEU A 680 -24.79 20.35 19.17
CA LEU A 680 -25.50 19.59 18.11
C LEU A 680 -27.02 19.53 18.28
N LEU A 681 -27.53 19.66 19.51
CA LEU A 681 -28.96 19.62 19.78
C LEU A 681 -29.68 20.92 19.39
N GLN A 682 -28.96 22.05 19.31
CA GLN A 682 -29.52 23.32 18.86
C GLN A 682 -30.01 23.24 17.40
N SER A 683 -31.23 23.72 17.15
CA SER A 683 -31.87 23.70 15.82
C SER A 683 -31.06 24.49 14.77
N HIS A 684 -30.51 25.64 15.15
CA HIS A 684 -29.64 26.45 14.29
C HIS A 684 -28.36 25.71 13.88
N ALA A 685 -27.70 25.03 14.83
CA ALA A 685 -26.50 24.25 14.56
C ALA A 685 -26.80 23.07 13.61
N LYS A 686 -27.92 22.36 13.82
CA LYS A 686 -28.36 21.29 12.90
C LYS A 686 -28.60 21.80 11.48
N ALA A 687 -29.28 22.95 11.34
CA ALA A 687 -29.52 23.56 10.04
C ALA A 687 -28.20 23.93 9.34
N VAL A 688 -27.25 24.55 10.07
CA VAL A 688 -25.93 24.88 9.55
C VAL A 688 -25.16 23.64 9.12
N VAL A 689 -25.16 22.56 9.92
CA VAL A 689 -24.50 21.30 9.57
C VAL A 689 -25.12 20.68 8.32
N LEU A 690 -26.45 20.66 8.20
CA LEU A 690 -27.12 20.13 7.00
C LEU A 690 -26.80 20.95 5.75
N VAL A 691 -26.76 22.28 5.85
CA VAL A 691 -26.36 23.15 4.74
C VAL A 691 -24.90 22.91 4.36
N LEU A 692 -24.00 22.80 5.34
CA LEU A 692 -22.58 22.54 5.09
C LEU A 692 -22.36 21.16 4.47
N CYS A 693 -23.00 20.10 4.99
CA CYS A 693 -22.93 18.76 4.42
C CYS A 693 -23.57 18.71 3.02
N GLY A 694 -24.67 19.43 2.79
CA GLY A 694 -25.28 19.55 1.47
C GLY A 694 -24.37 20.26 0.46
N ALA A 695 -23.71 21.35 0.88
CA ALA A 695 -22.71 22.04 0.07
C ALA A 695 -21.51 21.13 -0.23
N LEU A 696 -20.96 20.45 0.78
CA LEU A 696 -19.88 19.47 0.62
C LEU A 696 -20.28 18.34 -0.34
N LEU A 697 -21.53 17.85 -0.26
CA LEU A 697 -22.05 16.84 -1.17
C LEU A 697 -22.11 17.39 -2.61
N GLY A 698 -22.61 18.61 -2.80
CA GLY A 698 -22.62 19.28 -4.11
C GLY A 698 -21.20 19.46 -4.68
N LEU A 699 -20.24 19.90 -3.86
CA LEU A 699 -18.82 20.00 -4.22
C LEU A 699 -18.23 18.63 -4.56
N SER A 700 -18.57 17.57 -3.83
CA SER A 700 -18.09 16.21 -4.12
C SER A 700 -18.66 15.65 -5.42
N LEU A 701 -19.93 15.93 -5.74
CA LEU A 701 -20.54 15.56 -7.01
C LEU A 701 -19.91 16.31 -8.18
N TYR A 702 -19.63 17.61 -8.01
CA TYR A 702 -18.88 18.37 -8.99
C TYR A 702 -17.45 17.82 -9.17
N GLY A 703 -16.77 17.50 -8.06
CA GLY A 703 -15.46 16.84 -8.10
C GLY A 703 -15.49 15.49 -8.84
N ALA A 704 -16.55 14.71 -8.67
CA ALA A 704 -16.73 13.45 -9.40
C ALA A 704 -16.85 13.65 -10.93
N THR A 705 -17.37 14.79 -11.39
CA THR A 705 -17.40 15.13 -12.83
C THR A 705 -16.05 15.56 -13.40
N LEU A 706 -15.06 15.86 -12.55
CA LEU A 706 -13.71 16.28 -12.94
C LEU A 706 -12.68 15.15 -12.84
N VAL A 707 -13.07 13.96 -12.40
CA VAL A 707 -12.16 12.81 -12.33
C VAL A 707 -11.79 12.39 -13.75
N GLN A 708 -10.49 12.40 -14.04
CA GLN A 708 -9.94 11.88 -15.30
C GLN A 708 -9.62 10.40 -15.13
N ASP A 709 -9.95 9.61 -16.14
CA ASP A 709 -9.61 8.19 -16.18
C ASP A 709 -8.15 8.01 -16.61
N GLY A 710 -7.43 7.12 -15.93
CA GLY A 710 -6.06 6.74 -16.27
C GLY A 710 -5.10 6.78 -15.08
N LEU A 711 -4.12 5.87 -15.09
CA LEU A 711 -2.98 5.90 -14.19
C LEU A 711 -1.73 5.89 -15.07
N ALA A 712 -0.92 6.94 -14.97
CA ALA A 712 0.30 7.03 -15.75
C ALA A 712 1.45 6.33 -15.00
N LEU A 713 2.41 5.77 -15.75
CA LEU A 713 3.59 5.14 -15.16
C LEU A 713 4.43 6.14 -14.33
N THR A 714 4.37 7.44 -14.67
CA THR A 714 5.00 8.53 -13.91
C THR A 714 4.55 8.62 -12.46
N ASP A 715 3.34 8.18 -12.14
CA ASP A 715 2.81 8.23 -10.77
C ASP A 715 3.41 7.16 -9.87
N VAL A 716 3.96 6.08 -10.46
CA VAL A 716 4.63 4.99 -9.73
C VAL A 716 6.10 5.36 -9.44
N VAL A 717 6.73 6.14 -10.31
CA VAL A 717 8.15 6.48 -10.19
C VAL A 717 8.36 7.64 -9.19
N PRO A 718 9.35 7.56 -8.27
CA PRO A 718 9.61 8.64 -7.33
C PRO A 718 9.97 9.96 -8.05
N ARG A 719 9.37 11.06 -7.60
CA ARG A 719 9.64 12.41 -8.13
C ARG A 719 11.09 12.83 -7.86
N GLY A 720 11.68 13.56 -8.81
CA GLY A 720 13.06 14.07 -8.71
C GLY A 720 14.14 13.04 -9.11
N THR A 721 13.74 11.88 -9.62
CA THR A 721 14.65 10.88 -10.18
C THR A 721 14.85 11.11 -11.69
N LYS A 722 15.95 10.59 -12.25
CA LYS A 722 16.24 10.72 -13.69
C LYS A 722 15.24 9.93 -14.54
N GLU A 723 14.73 8.83 -13.99
CA GLU A 723 13.73 7.94 -14.57
C GLU A 723 12.36 8.63 -14.64
N HIS A 724 11.96 9.36 -13.60
CA HIS A 724 10.75 10.18 -13.65
C HIS A 724 10.86 11.29 -14.71
N ALA A 725 12.03 11.93 -14.82
CA ALA A 725 12.27 12.94 -15.86
C ALA A 725 12.14 12.35 -17.27
N PHE A 726 12.71 11.16 -17.50
CA PHE A 726 12.56 10.41 -18.75
C PHE A 726 11.08 10.17 -19.10
N LEU A 727 10.32 9.55 -18.20
CA LEU A 727 8.91 9.22 -18.46
C LEU A 727 8.06 10.47 -18.66
N SER A 728 8.37 11.56 -17.93
CA SER A 728 7.68 12.83 -18.12
C SER A 728 7.95 13.47 -19.48
N ALA A 729 9.17 13.33 -20.01
CA ALA A 729 9.51 13.77 -21.36
C ALA A 729 8.79 12.93 -22.42
N GLN A 730 8.77 11.60 -22.25
CA GLN A 730 8.07 10.68 -23.15
C GLN A 730 6.56 10.94 -23.20
N LEU A 731 5.92 11.22 -22.05
CA LEU A 731 4.48 11.52 -22.00
C LEU A 731 4.13 12.93 -22.52
N ARG A 732 5.01 13.91 -22.32
CA ARG A 732 4.78 15.29 -22.78
C ARG A 732 4.82 15.37 -24.30
N ASP A 733 5.75 14.64 -24.93
CA ASP A 733 6.00 14.69 -26.35
C ASP A 733 5.63 13.35 -27.02
N PRO A 734 4.34 13.10 -27.30
CA PRO A 734 3.87 11.80 -27.77
C PRO A 734 4.37 11.37 -29.15
N GLY A 735 5.10 12.24 -29.86
CA GLY A 735 5.90 11.82 -31.03
C GLY A 735 6.95 10.78 -30.61
N CYS A 736 7.62 11.01 -29.48
CA CYS A 736 8.63 10.14 -28.89
C CYS A 736 8.08 8.83 -28.25
N ILE A 737 6.99 8.26 -28.78
CA ILE A 737 6.37 7.02 -28.29
C ILE A 737 6.77 5.83 -29.16
#